data_AF-A0A5J4V4W0-F1
#
_entry.id   AF-A0A5J4V4W0-F1
#
_cell.length_a   1.000
_cell.length_b   1.000
_cell.length_c   1.000
_cell.angle_alpha   90.00
_cell.angle_beta   90.00
_cell.angle_gamma   90.00
#
_symmetry.space_group_name_H-M   'P 1'
#
loop_
_entity.id
_entity.type
_entity.pdbx_description
1 polymer ?
#
loop_
_entity_poly.entity_id
_entity_poly.type
_entity_poly.pdbx_seq_one_letter_code
_entity_poly.pdbx_strand_id
1 'polypeptide(L)'
;MKRLLLLAALANLCFALETAVFDARDMPSKFDTFAEPIANRIQYEYYISETGNDSMRNCGTALNDVPCQTYSAAKDQFFKKPTAPNPTDSTKYPGGKTSQEFKDDEGIYTGSIDSYRASVTIYVGNAQSQKYNHPFEIDEHRTVNFQSQGSTLYTTTLQDKANPDTPIFDVKSGSFSLAYFVIEHYGSVAASDKGIINFVSETERDLYQLWNGNNYDNTYKPTLSLNYITFIQNDATITQLKPFVTFSSQTASFSITNSNFERAKISTDGISVQKGIGFTFQFNNLYNISGVAGTEALLHITNTKRTAEEGGYITIGSNNFFAGIGCDGAVRSPLLVEFTNSEDLSTPNIHALRLNGAYIIESVAINSGGIELVGNSYSLLVTNSQFHYNTGQQASDILVTTDNLDTFKYRFDRTRSTPKYSDRPSVKIGDQDLSSIIVNSETTFTVVDSPDDPQYSASNSYLTIGEALYKEKMGNIDEEILINLNPGRHTIDGHLIDQLSIGNYYTMTVNNVIIFYIYFPQKVAIVGSSTRPTIMRQGINSFSLSVSGQGQLRLNNLHVTSDLIQNSYQFIRCYGEKLTIDDVEFINNNIDSNNGQSLIVIYSFSEASITNCVFRNNIALSLIQATVNSPNAKLLISGNTFANDQYQSRQSLSGEAIKVSLSDTGDVKITDNTFKYLKVNSAPVYLSGVSSTVKIQRNTFEDNTGGSARAVRLSSFGLGRIEDIFFSNKLIKTRDVGPYIPAYTDGTTDYSYLIPENINRRTVVKGATPTEEVFASLPEAVGGLSNHGNQKLFINIVGGTEVHETSTIDQPLLNLEIVGVEHREDKLAKKDDQPQFQYEEVLR
;
A
#
# COMPACT_ATOMS: atom_id res chain seq x y z
N MET A 1 34.60 -11.08 65.68
CA MET A 1 34.38 -10.45 64.36
C MET A 1 34.22 -11.56 63.33
N LYS A 2 33.11 -11.56 62.57
CA LYS A 2 32.74 -12.55 61.55
C LYS A 2 32.23 -13.92 62.06
N ARG A 3 31.08 -14.31 61.46
CA ARG A 3 30.58 -15.68 61.18
C ARG A 3 30.57 -16.71 62.31
N LEU A 4 29.42 -16.87 62.94
CA LEU A 4 28.70 -18.13 63.23
C LEU A 4 27.37 -17.74 63.94
N LEU A 5 26.28 -18.48 63.75
CA LEU A 5 24.91 -18.24 64.27
C LEU A 5 23.94 -17.43 63.38
N LEU A 6 23.91 -17.76 62.08
CA LEU A 6 22.66 -17.84 61.32
C LEU A 6 22.26 -19.33 61.31
N LEU A 7 21.36 -19.80 62.19
CA LEU A 7 20.60 -21.06 62.01
C LEU A 7 19.59 -21.49 63.11
N ALA A 8 19.27 -20.71 64.16
CA ALA A 8 18.41 -21.26 65.24
C ALA A 8 17.39 -20.29 65.90
N ALA A 9 17.03 -19.15 65.29
CA ALA A 9 16.18 -18.16 65.94
C ALA A 9 14.90 -17.75 65.16
N LEU A 10 14.47 -18.55 64.18
CA LEU A 10 13.18 -18.37 63.48
C LEU A 10 12.30 -19.64 63.54
N ALA A 11 12.52 -20.47 64.56
CA ALA A 11 11.83 -21.75 64.78
C ALA A 11 10.96 -21.78 66.07
N ASN A 12 10.60 -20.64 66.68
CA ASN A 12 9.84 -20.60 67.94
C ASN A 12 8.63 -19.64 67.92
N LEU A 13 7.82 -19.71 66.86
CA LEU A 13 6.43 -19.25 66.88
C LEU A 13 5.56 -20.27 66.14
N CYS A 14 5.51 -21.47 66.71
CA CYS A 14 4.48 -22.47 66.48
C CYS A 14 4.00 -22.96 67.86
N PHE A 15 2.72 -23.33 67.93
CA PHE A 15 1.99 -24.02 69.01
C PHE A 15 1.19 -23.18 70.02
N ALA A 16 -0.07 -22.93 69.64
CA ALA A 16 -1.29 -23.20 70.42
C ALA A 16 -2.47 -22.90 69.47
N LEU A 17 -3.47 -23.73 69.17
CA LEU A 17 -4.01 -24.97 69.73
C LEU A 17 -4.91 -25.59 68.65
N GLU A 18 -4.91 -26.92 68.52
CA GLU A 18 -6.00 -27.66 67.87
C GLU A 18 -6.93 -28.28 68.94
N THR A 19 -8.16 -28.55 68.48
CA THR A 19 -9.26 -29.35 69.08
C THR A 19 -10.28 -28.63 69.98
N ALA A 20 -11.49 -28.38 69.45
CA ALA A 20 -12.70 -29.17 69.73
C ALA A 20 -14.01 -28.37 69.55
N VAL A 21 -14.82 -28.83 68.59
CA VAL A 21 -16.30 -28.87 68.56
C VAL A 21 -17.07 -27.54 68.60
N PHE A 22 -17.63 -27.16 67.44
CA PHE A 22 -18.95 -26.55 67.41
C PHE A 22 -19.79 -27.21 66.31
N ASP A 23 -20.87 -27.85 66.76
CA ASP A 23 -21.90 -28.56 66.01
C ASP A 23 -22.70 -27.56 65.17
N ALA A 24 -22.85 -27.82 63.86
CA ALA A 24 -23.64 -26.98 62.95
C ALA A 24 -25.09 -27.47 62.80
N ARG A 25 -25.61 -28.19 63.81
CA ARG A 25 -27.05 -28.29 64.08
C ARG A 25 -27.44 -27.20 65.08
N ASP A 26 -27.56 -25.97 64.57
CA ASP A 26 -28.44 -24.89 65.05
C ASP A 26 -27.87 -23.52 64.64
N MET A 27 -28.22 -23.05 63.45
CA MET A 27 -28.65 -21.66 63.29
C MET A 27 -29.67 -21.56 62.14
N PRO A 28 -30.96 -21.36 62.46
CA PRO A 28 -32.01 -21.14 61.49
C PRO A 28 -32.07 -19.65 61.17
N SER A 29 -31.82 -19.27 59.93
CA SER A 29 -32.39 -18.02 59.41
C SER A 29 -32.48 -18.07 57.91
N LYS A 30 -33.73 -18.24 57.44
CA LYS A 30 -34.20 -17.69 56.17
C LYS A 30 -33.58 -16.31 56.00
N PHE A 31 -32.85 -16.09 54.91
CA PHE A 31 -32.74 -14.75 54.36
C PHE A 31 -33.92 -14.57 53.42
N ASP A 32 -34.95 -13.96 53.99
CA ASP A 32 -36.08 -13.40 53.24
C ASP A 32 -35.54 -12.43 52.17
N THR A 33 -36.07 -12.59 50.96
CA THR A 33 -36.26 -11.59 49.91
C THR A 33 -35.23 -10.44 49.90
N PHE A 34 -34.16 -10.61 49.11
CA PHE A 34 -33.55 -9.44 48.51
C PHE A 34 -34.62 -8.70 47.71
N ALA A 35 -34.66 -7.38 47.93
CA ALA A 35 -35.57 -6.45 47.30
C ALA A 35 -35.70 -6.67 45.79
N GLU A 36 -36.89 -6.36 45.27
CA GLU A 36 -37.18 -6.29 43.85
C GLU A 36 -36.00 -5.65 43.07
N PRO A 37 -35.62 -6.22 41.91
CA PRO A 37 -34.54 -5.66 41.11
C PRO A 37 -34.96 -4.25 40.69
N ILE A 38 -34.20 -3.26 41.15
CA ILE A 38 -34.36 -1.87 40.72
C ILE A 38 -34.12 -1.85 39.20
N ALA A 39 -35.22 -1.71 38.47
CA ALA A 39 -35.23 -1.37 37.07
C ALA A 39 -34.46 -0.06 36.86
N ASN A 40 -33.20 -0.15 36.43
CA ASN A 40 -32.46 0.81 35.56
C ASN A 40 -30.94 0.66 35.74
N ARG A 41 -30.33 -0.18 34.88
CA ARG A 41 -28.93 -0.21 34.38
C ARG A 41 -28.72 -1.60 33.76
N ILE A 42 -29.16 -1.91 32.54
CA ILE A 42 -28.48 -1.66 31.24
C ILE A 42 -26.95 -1.85 31.25
N GLN A 43 -26.39 -2.82 32.00
CA GLN A 43 -25.06 -3.36 31.71
C GLN A 43 -25.06 -4.88 31.98
N TYR A 44 -25.19 -5.69 30.93
CA TYR A 44 -25.04 -7.16 30.98
C TYR A 44 -23.55 -7.53 30.87
N GLU A 45 -22.74 -6.96 31.76
CA GLU A 45 -21.30 -7.16 31.81
C GLU A 45 -20.95 -8.01 33.05
N TYR A 46 -20.25 -9.12 32.85
CA TYR A 46 -19.93 -10.11 33.90
C TYR A 46 -18.44 -10.48 33.92
N TYR A 47 -17.93 -11.00 35.05
CA TYR A 47 -16.50 -11.30 35.26
C TYR A 47 -16.26 -12.75 35.70
N ILE A 48 -15.25 -13.40 35.11
CA ILE A 48 -14.80 -14.74 35.53
C ILE A 48 -13.51 -14.65 36.36
N SER A 49 -13.55 -15.21 37.59
CA SER A 49 -12.42 -15.22 38.54
C SER A 49 -11.34 -16.27 38.19
N GLU A 50 -10.15 -16.12 38.78
CA GLU A 50 -8.91 -16.87 38.49
C GLU A 50 -8.99 -18.40 38.70
N THR A 51 -10.02 -18.92 39.35
CA THR A 51 -10.12 -20.35 39.71
C THR A 51 -11.23 -21.10 38.98
N GLY A 52 -12.05 -20.40 38.18
CA GLY A 52 -13.28 -20.98 37.63
C GLY A 52 -14.31 -21.42 38.68
N ASN A 53 -14.06 -21.16 39.97
CA ASN A 53 -14.89 -21.49 41.12
C ASN A 53 -15.39 -20.25 41.87
N ASP A 54 -16.56 -20.35 42.49
CA ASP A 54 -17.39 -19.31 43.11
C ASP A 54 -16.83 -18.63 44.39
N SER A 55 -15.57 -18.18 44.45
CA SER A 55 -15.09 -17.40 45.62
C SER A 55 -14.75 -15.95 45.28
N MET A 56 -15.70 -15.05 45.57
CA MET A 56 -15.78 -13.59 45.36
C MET A 56 -14.69 -12.69 46.00
N ARG A 57 -13.53 -13.18 46.45
CA ARG A 57 -12.71 -12.37 47.38
C ARG A 57 -11.82 -11.26 46.79
N ASN A 58 -11.64 -11.15 45.47
CA ASN A 58 -10.72 -10.18 44.86
C ASN A 58 -11.31 -9.39 43.68
N CYS A 59 -12.44 -8.71 43.90
CA CYS A 59 -12.95 -7.72 42.96
C CYS A 59 -12.97 -6.33 43.63
N GLY A 60 -12.59 -5.29 42.89
CA GLY A 60 -12.36 -3.95 43.40
C GLY A 60 -13.53 -3.34 44.19
N THR A 61 -13.22 -2.37 45.05
CA THR A 61 -14.17 -1.72 45.95
C THR A 61 -14.69 -0.37 45.41
N ALA A 62 -14.51 -0.05 44.13
CA ALA A 62 -14.87 1.24 43.55
C ALA A 62 -16.28 1.23 42.91
N LEU A 63 -16.93 2.40 42.88
CA LEU A 63 -18.28 2.60 42.33
C LEU A 63 -18.43 2.30 40.82
N ASN A 64 -17.30 2.09 40.14
CA ASN A 64 -17.21 1.82 38.70
C ASN A 64 -16.87 0.36 38.41
N ASP A 65 -16.71 -0.46 39.45
CA ASP A 65 -16.37 -1.87 39.32
C ASP A 65 -17.63 -2.65 38.94
N VAL A 66 -17.52 -3.42 37.87
CA VAL A 66 -18.62 -4.23 37.32
C VAL A 66 -18.97 -5.38 38.29
N PRO A 67 -20.25 -5.78 38.43
CA PRO A 67 -20.65 -6.84 39.35
C PRO A 67 -19.94 -8.17 39.08
N CYS A 68 -19.24 -8.69 40.10
CA CYS A 68 -18.59 -10.00 40.05
C CYS A 68 -19.59 -11.13 40.26
N GLN A 69 -20.10 -11.68 39.15
CA GLN A 69 -20.87 -12.91 39.12
C GLN A 69 -20.24 -13.88 38.13
N THR A 70 -20.11 -15.16 38.53
CA THR A 70 -19.63 -16.22 37.63
C THR A 70 -20.60 -16.40 36.47
N TYR A 71 -20.13 -16.89 35.32
CA TYR A 71 -21.01 -17.14 34.17
C TYR A 71 -22.16 -18.09 34.53
N SER A 72 -21.93 -19.09 35.39
CA SER A 72 -23.00 -19.95 35.91
C SER A 72 -24.05 -19.16 36.70
N ALA A 73 -23.64 -18.26 37.58
CA ALA A 73 -24.55 -17.41 38.37
C ALA A 73 -25.26 -16.35 37.51
N ALA A 74 -24.61 -15.87 36.44
CA ALA A 74 -25.20 -14.96 35.47
C ALA A 74 -26.25 -15.69 34.59
N LYS A 75 -25.95 -16.93 34.18
CA LYS A 75 -26.84 -17.77 33.37
C LYS A 75 -28.20 -17.99 34.04
N ASP A 76 -28.22 -18.20 35.36
CA ASP A 76 -29.46 -18.38 36.13
C ASP A 76 -30.33 -17.10 36.21
N GLN A 77 -29.76 -15.93 35.91
CA GLN A 77 -30.47 -14.64 35.87
C GLN A 77 -30.95 -14.26 34.47
N PHE A 78 -30.56 -15.01 33.45
CA PHE A 78 -30.99 -14.76 32.08
C PHE A 78 -32.49 -15.01 31.94
N PHE A 79 -33.18 -14.12 31.22
CA PHE A 79 -34.57 -14.33 30.84
C PHE A 79 -34.73 -15.71 30.18
N LYS A 80 -35.67 -16.50 30.67
CA LYS A 80 -35.98 -17.81 30.10
C LYS A 80 -36.60 -17.64 28.71
N LYS A 81 -36.42 -18.65 27.84
CA LYS A 81 -37.05 -18.70 26.53
C LYS A 81 -38.55 -18.41 26.65
N PRO A 82 -39.06 -17.35 25.98
CA PRO A 82 -40.48 -17.09 25.94
C PRO A 82 -41.21 -18.32 25.38
N THR A 83 -42.19 -18.82 26.12
CA THR A 83 -43.07 -19.87 25.60
C THR A 83 -44.09 -19.16 24.72
N ALA A 84 -44.18 -19.51 23.44
CA ALA A 84 -45.19 -18.93 22.56
C ALA A 84 -46.58 -19.13 23.18
N PRO A 85 -47.45 -18.09 23.19
CA PRO A 85 -48.82 -18.28 23.62
C PRO A 85 -49.46 -19.33 22.72
N ASN A 86 -50.07 -20.36 23.33
CA ASN A 86 -50.79 -21.38 22.58
C ASN A 86 -51.87 -20.68 21.75
N PRO A 87 -51.95 -20.89 20.42
CA PRO A 87 -53.05 -20.37 19.63
C PRO A 87 -54.34 -20.92 20.25
N THR A 88 -55.19 -20.00 20.67
CA THR A 88 -56.28 -20.19 21.63
C THR A 88 -57.09 -21.47 21.39
N ASP A 89 -57.21 -22.30 22.43
CA ASP A 89 -58.37 -23.16 22.62
C ASP A 89 -59.59 -22.22 22.69
N SER A 90 -60.36 -22.16 21.60
CA SER A 90 -61.49 -21.24 21.41
C SER A 90 -62.60 -21.42 22.45
N THR A 91 -62.49 -22.41 23.33
CA THR A 91 -63.45 -22.70 24.40
C THR A 91 -63.21 -21.91 25.68
N LYS A 92 -62.02 -21.32 25.90
CA LYS A 92 -61.71 -20.59 27.15
C LYS A 92 -62.21 -19.15 27.22
N TYR A 93 -62.62 -18.54 26.10
CA TYR A 93 -62.99 -17.12 26.07
C TYR A 93 -64.27 -16.85 25.25
N PRO A 94 -65.46 -17.13 25.81
CA PRO A 94 -66.71 -16.81 25.15
C PRO A 94 -67.04 -15.31 25.36
N GLY A 95 -67.19 -14.55 24.26
CA GLY A 95 -67.85 -13.23 24.31
C GLY A 95 -67.10 -12.01 23.73
N GLY A 96 -66.22 -12.18 22.73
CA GLY A 96 -65.81 -11.06 21.87
C GLY A 96 -64.94 -9.97 22.50
N LYS A 97 -64.35 -10.21 23.68
CA LYS A 97 -63.25 -9.41 24.23
C LYS A 97 -61.89 -10.08 23.93
N THR A 98 -61.61 -10.40 22.68
CA THR A 98 -60.41 -11.17 22.27
C THR A 98 -59.25 -10.31 21.78
N SER A 99 -59.29 -8.98 21.92
CA SER A 99 -58.20 -8.12 21.43
C SER A 99 -57.21 -7.69 22.50
N GLN A 100 -57.57 -7.56 23.77
CA GLN A 100 -56.69 -6.89 24.74
C GLN A 100 -55.81 -7.88 25.51
N GLU A 101 -56.36 -8.96 26.07
CA GLU A 101 -55.54 -9.98 26.75
C GLU A 101 -54.55 -10.67 25.80
N PHE A 102 -54.93 -10.95 24.55
CA PHE A 102 -54.00 -11.49 23.55
C PHE A 102 -52.93 -10.47 23.13
N LYS A 103 -53.27 -9.17 23.04
CA LYS A 103 -52.29 -8.09 22.75
C LYS A 103 -51.42 -7.75 23.95
N ASP A 104 -51.94 -7.91 25.16
CA ASP A 104 -51.20 -7.73 26.40
C ASP A 104 -50.25 -8.93 26.59
N ASP A 105 -50.68 -10.15 26.25
CA ASP A 105 -49.83 -11.35 26.18
C ASP A 105 -48.80 -11.25 25.04
N GLU A 106 -49.15 -10.74 23.85
CA GLU A 106 -48.18 -10.39 22.78
C GLU A 106 -47.23 -9.26 23.20
N GLY A 107 -47.71 -8.28 23.97
CA GLY A 107 -46.92 -7.17 24.51
C GLY A 107 -45.90 -7.62 25.56
N ILE A 108 -46.32 -8.56 26.43
CA ILE A 108 -45.44 -9.26 27.38
C ILE A 108 -44.45 -10.14 26.61
N TYR A 109 -44.89 -10.82 25.55
CA TYR A 109 -44.06 -11.67 24.70
C TYR A 109 -43.00 -10.85 23.95
N THR A 110 -43.36 -9.74 23.32
CA THR A 110 -42.43 -8.83 22.62
C THR A 110 -41.44 -8.15 23.57
N GLY A 111 -41.90 -7.63 24.73
CA GLY A 111 -41.00 -7.11 25.77
C GLY A 111 -40.07 -8.17 26.39
N SER A 112 -40.54 -9.41 26.49
CA SER A 112 -39.73 -10.55 26.93
C SER A 112 -38.73 -11.02 25.87
N ILE A 113 -39.03 -10.89 24.57
CA ILE A 113 -38.11 -11.27 23.49
C ILE A 113 -36.94 -10.30 23.40
N ASP A 114 -37.17 -8.99 23.48
CA ASP A 114 -36.06 -8.02 23.45
C ASP A 114 -35.13 -8.19 24.66
N SER A 115 -35.71 -8.49 25.82
CA SER A 115 -34.95 -8.80 27.05
C SER A 115 -34.30 -10.20 27.02
N TYR A 116 -34.89 -11.16 26.30
CA TYR A 116 -34.35 -12.49 26.05
C TYR A 116 -33.17 -12.48 25.07
N ARG A 117 -33.22 -11.62 24.04
CA ARG A 117 -32.18 -11.44 23.02
C ARG A 117 -31.10 -10.45 23.42
N ALA A 118 -31.23 -9.80 24.57
CA ALA A 118 -30.24 -8.84 25.06
C ALA A 118 -28.84 -9.49 25.09
N SER A 119 -27.88 -8.79 24.47
CA SER A 119 -26.51 -9.27 24.38
C SER A 119 -25.85 -9.27 25.77
N VAL A 120 -25.05 -10.30 26.04
CA VAL A 120 -24.29 -10.46 27.27
C VAL A 120 -22.80 -10.39 26.93
N THR A 121 -22.04 -9.60 27.68
CA THR A 121 -20.58 -9.53 27.56
C THR A 121 -19.92 -10.04 28.84
N ILE A 122 -18.94 -10.93 28.67
CA ILE A 122 -18.21 -11.58 29.75
C ILE A 122 -16.75 -11.23 29.59
N TYR A 123 -16.22 -10.51 30.58
CA TYR A 123 -14.81 -10.17 30.67
C TYR A 123 -14.05 -11.25 31.43
N VAL A 124 -12.92 -11.69 30.86
CA VAL A 124 -12.08 -12.75 31.43
C VAL A 124 -10.67 -12.21 31.70
N GLY A 125 -10.25 -12.28 32.96
CA GLY A 125 -8.97 -11.78 33.47
C GLY A 125 -9.03 -10.35 34.02
N ASN A 126 -8.08 -9.96 34.89
CA ASN A 126 -8.08 -8.61 35.51
C ASN A 126 -6.68 -7.96 35.65
N ALA A 127 -5.54 -8.68 35.66
CA ALA A 127 -4.24 -7.99 35.84
C ALA A 127 -2.95 -8.73 35.40
N GLN A 128 -2.98 -10.02 35.06
CA GLN A 128 -1.79 -10.82 34.72
C GLN A 128 -2.12 -11.90 33.68
N SER A 129 -1.11 -12.54 33.08
CA SER A 129 -1.33 -13.69 32.19
C SER A 129 -1.93 -14.86 32.98
N GLN A 130 -3.11 -15.33 32.56
CA GLN A 130 -3.93 -16.30 33.31
C GLN A 130 -4.34 -17.49 32.43
N LYS A 131 -4.52 -18.67 33.04
CA LYS A 131 -4.89 -19.93 32.39
C LYS A 131 -6.21 -20.47 32.96
N TYR A 132 -7.18 -20.75 32.09
CA TYR A 132 -8.53 -21.20 32.45
C TYR A 132 -8.81 -22.58 31.90
N ASN A 133 -9.25 -23.52 32.75
CA ASN A 133 -9.54 -24.91 32.38
C ASN A 133 -11.02 -25.25 32.60
N HIS A 134 -11.92 -24.63 31.83
CA HIS A 134 -13.36 -24.86 31.98
C HIS A 134 -14.07 -24.84 30.62
N PRO A 135 -14.88 -25.87 30.29
CA PRO A 135 -15.73 -25.85 29.11
C PRO A 135 -16.99 -24.99 29.36
N PHE A 136 -17.46 -24.33 28.31
CA PHE A 136 -18.64 -23.49 28.30
C PHE A 136 -19.68 -24.08 27.34
N GLU A 137 -20.87 -24.38 27.87
CA GLU A 137 -22.03 -24.73 27.05
C GLU A 137 -22.93 -23.50 26.91
N ILE A 138 -23.13 -23.07 25.66
CA ILE A 138 -23.89 -21.88 25.30
C ILE A 138 -25.16 -22.34 24.58
N ASP A 139 -26.30 -22.26 25.27
CA ASP A 139 -27.62 -22.64 24.75
C ASP A 139 -28.69 -21.60 25.14
N GLU A 140 -28.34 -20.32 25.02
CA GLU A 140 -29.15 -19.23 25.54
C GLU A 140 -29.94 -18.48 24.45
N HIS A 141 -29.85 -18.88 23.17
CA HIS A 141 -30.49 -18.23 22.01
C HIS A 141 -30.33 -16.69 21.99
N ARG A 142 -29.19 -16.19 22.48
CA ARG A 142 -28.84 -14.76 22.54
C ARG A 142 -27.41 -14.55 22.09
N THR A 143 -26.99 -13.29 22.01
CA THR A 143 -25.59 -12.96 21.74
C THR A 143 -24.77 -13.01 23.03
N VAL A 144 -23.76 -13.88 23.07
CA VAL A 144 -22.79 -13.99 24.16
C VAL A 144 -21.41 -13.59 23.65
N ASN A 145 -20.83 -12.55 24.22
CA ASN A 145 -19.52 -12.03 23.88
C ASN A 145 -18.52 -12.34 25.00
N PHE A 146 -17.45 -13.06 24.71
CA PHE A 146 -16.30 -13.21 25.59
C PHE A 146 -15.19 -12.27 25.15
N GLN A 147 -14.70 -11.44 26.06
CA GLN A 147 -13.60 -10.52 25.83
C GLN A 147 -12.54 -10.68 26.90
N SER A 148 -11.27 -10.76 26.48
CA SER A 148 -10.18 -10.61 27.45
C SER A 148 -10.13 -9.17 27.94
N GLN A 149 -9.93 -8.98 29.24
CA GLN A 149 -9.74 -7.65 29.83
C GLN A 149 -8.27 -7.18 29.81
N GLY A 150 -7.35 -7.98 29.26
CA GLY A 150 -5.94 -7.65 29.20
C GLY A 150 -5.68 -6.36 28.41
N SER A 151 -4.83 -5.48 28.95
CA SER A 151 -4.11 -4.54 28.09
C SER A 151 -3.24 -5.32 27.10
N THR A 152 -2.72 -4.67 26.06
CA THR A 152 -1.77 -5.26 25.08
C THR A 152 -0.53 -5.93 25.70
N LEU A 153 -0.36 -5.91 27.03
CA LEU A 153 0.74 -6.47 27.80
C LEU A 153 0.44 -7.83 28.47
N TYR A 154 -0.83 -8.27 28.58
CA TYR A 154 -1.20 -9.50 29.31
C TYR A 154 -2.07 -10.44 28.47
N THR A 155 -1.82 -11.75 28.59
CA THR A 155 -2.46 -12.78 27.75
C THR A 155 -3.44 -13.64 28.54
N THR A 156 -4.70 -13.70 28.12
CA THR A 156 -5.68 -14.65 28.68
C THR A 156 -5.66 -15.95 27.88
N THR A 157 -5.37 -17.07 28.55
CA THR A 157 -5.27 -18.40 27.94
C THR A 157 -6.41 -19.31 28.40
N LEU A 158 -7.15 -19.89 27.45
CA LEU A 158 -8.15 -20.93 27.68
C LEU A 158 -7.55 -22.28 27.34
N GLN A 159 -7.83 -23.29 28.16
CA GLN A 159 -7.24 -24.62 28.09
C GLN A 159 -8.32 -25.69 28.30
N ASP A 160 -8.13 -26.85 27.68
CA ASP A 160 -8.98 -28.03 27.86
C ASP A 160 -8.28 -29.16 28.61
N LYS A 161 -7.20 -28.86 29.33
CA LYS A 161 -6.34 -29.84 30.04
C LYS A 161 -7.11 -30.86 30.88
N ALA A 162 -8.21 -30.43 31.51
CA ALA A 162 -9.03 -31.28 32.37
C ALA A 162 -9.91 -32.27 31.59
N ASN A 163 -10.33 -31.91 30.39
CA ASN A 163 -11.15 -32.76 29.52
C ASN A 163 -10.93 -32.41 28.03
N PRO A 164 -9.82 -32.89 27.44
CA PRO A 164 -9.48 -32.68 26.02
C PRO A 164 -10.56 -33.16 25.03
N ASP A 165 -11.42 -34.07 25.48
CA ASP A 165 -12.48 -34.67 24.66
C ASP A 165 -13.78 -33.86 24.66
N THR A 166 -13.86 -32.76 25.40
CA THR A 166 -14.97 -31.79 25.32
C THR A 166 -14.57 -30.47 24.65
N PRO A 167 -15.45 -29.85 23.84
CA PRO A 167 -15.23 -28.47 23.38
C PRO A 167 -15.02 -27.51 24.55
N ILE A 168 -14.14 -26.53 24.39
CA ILE A 168 -14.04 -25.40 25.33
C ILE A 168 -15.29 -24.52 25.19
N PHE A 169 -15.81 -24.36 23.97
CA PHE A 169 -17.09 -23.71 23.73
C PHE A 169 -17.98 -24.62 22.89
N ASP A 170 -19.08 -25.12 23.47
CA ASP A 170 -20.12 -25.87 22.76
C ASP A 170 -21.38 -24.98 22.63
N VAL A 171 -21.51 -24.31 21.48
CA VAL A 171 -22.58 -23.38 21.16
C VAL A 171 -23.69 -24.13 20.42
N LYS A 172 -24.84 -24.29 21.09
CA LYS A 172 -26.02 -24.99 20.58
C LYS A 172 -27.06 -24.03 20.00
N SER A 173 -27.09 -22.79 20.48
CA SER A 173 -28.02 -21.76 20.01
C SER A 173 -27.52 -20.33 20.26
N GLY A 174 -28.08 -19.35 19.53
CA GLY A 174 -27.70 -17.94 19.66
C GLY A 174 -26.43 -17.54 18.90
N SER A 175 -25.92 -16.34 19.19
CA SER A 175 -24.66 -15.82 18.64
C SER A 175 -23.54 -15.94 19.67
N PHE A 176 -22.34 -16.23 19.21
CA PHE A 176 -21.14 -16.29 20.03
C PHE A 176 -20.03 -15.44 19.43
N SER A 177 -19.42 -14.58 20.26
CA SER A 177 -18.25 -13.80 19.89
C SER A 177 -17.13 -14.06 20.90
N LEU A 178 -15.92 -14.28 20.40
CA LEU A 178 -14.72 -14.45 21.20
C LEU A 178 -13.64 -13.51 20.68
N ALA A 179 -13.06 -12.71 21.57
CA ALA A 179 -12.02 -11.74 21.20
C ALA A 179 -10.84 -11.69 22.17
N TYR A 180 -9.61 -11.66 21.62
CA TYR A 180 -8.34 -11.48 22.35
C TYR A 180 -7.97 -12.62 23.31
N PHE A 181 -8.02 -13.87 22.83
CA PHE A 181 -7.67 -15.05 23.64
C PHE A 181 -6.59 -15.91 22.99
N VAL A 182 -5.77 -16.55 23.82
CA VAL A 182 -5.00 -17.73 23.43
C VAL A 182 -5.79 -18.98 23.83
N ILE A 183 -5.90 -19.95 22.94
CA ILE A 183 -6.49 -21.25 23.19
C ILE A 183 -5.36 -22.28 23.10
N GLU A 184 -5.03 -22.91 24.23
CA GLU A 184 -3.99 -23.93 24.34
C GLU A 184 -4.64 -25.31 24.48
N HIS A 185 -4.58 -26.11 23.41
CA HIS A 185 -5.18 -27.44 23.31
C HIS A 185 -4.22 -28.53 23.81
N TYR A 186 -4.71 -29.40 24.69
CA TYR A 186 -4.05 -30.64 25.09
C TYR A 186 -4.63 -31.76 24.22
N GLY A 187 -3.79 -32.54 23.55
CA GLY A 187 -4.27 -33.51 22.55
C GLY A 187 -5.38 -34.44 23.06
N SER A 188 -6.42 -34.62 22.26
CA SER A 188 -7.56 -35.50 22.54
C SER A 188 -7.20 -36.98 22.39
N VAL A 189 -7.91 -37.86 23.11
CA VAL A 189 -7.71 -39.33 23.02
C VAL A 189 -8.67 -40.00 22.05
N ALA A 190 -9.68 -39.29 21.54
CA ALA A 190 -10.66 -39.81 20.59
C ALA A 190 -10.94 -38.81 19.46
N ALA A 191 -11.05 -39.33 18.24
CA ALA A 191 -11.50 -38.52 17.10
C ALA A 191 -12.94 -38.03 17.33
N SER A 192 -13.18 -36.75 17.01
CA SER A 192 -14.50 -36.14 17.13
C SER A 192 -14.71 -35.09 16.05
N ASP A 193 -15.92 -35.04 15.51
CA ASP A 193 -16.33 -33.99 14.57
C ASP A 193 -16.58 -32.64 15.29
N LYS A 194 -16.68 -32.66 16.62
CA LYS A 194 -16.78 -31.44 17.44
C LYS A 194 -15.41 -30.81 17.64
N GLY A 195 -15.28 -29.56 17.20
CA GLY A 195 -14.06 -28.78 17.38
C GLY A 195 -13.85 -28.30 18.82
N ILE A 196 -12.68 -27.70 19.08
CA ILE A 196 -12.39 -26.99 20.35
C ILE A 196 -13.42 -25.89 20.58
N ILE A 197 -13.75 -25.16 19.52
CA ILE A 197 -14.96 -24.35 19.42
C ILE A 197 -15.94 -25.10 18.52
N ASN A 198 -17.04 -25.56 19.07
CA ASN A 198 -18.11 -26.24 18.36
C ASN A 198 -19.32 -25.32 18.30
N PHE A 199 -19.73 -24.91 17.10
CA PHE A 199 -20.93 -24.12 16.87
C PHE A 199 -21.88 -24.91 15.98
N VAL A 200 -22.94 -25.43 16.58
CA VAL A 200 -24.01 -26.15 15.89
C VAL A 200 -25.32 -25.51 16.28
N SER A 201 -25.75 -24.51 15.50
CA SER A 201 -27.04 -23.85 15.75
C SER A 201 -28.14 -24.56 14.98
N GLU A 202 -29.06 -25.19 15.73
CA GLU A 202 -30.31 -25.69 15.20
C GLU A 202 -31.18 -24.50 14.73
N THR A 203 -31.79 -24.62 13.55
CA THR A 203 -32.65 -23.59 12.95
C THR A 203 -33.66 -23.02 13.95
N GLU A 204 -33.55 -21.72 14.27
CA GLU A 204 -34.58 -20.98 15.02
C GLU A 204 -35.84 -20.70 14.16
N ARG A 205 -36.28 -21.67 13.33
CA ARG A 205 -37.48 -21.53 12.49
C ARG A 205 -38.72 -21.23 13.33
N ASP A 206 -38.80 -21.78 14.54
CA ASP A 206 -40.02 -21.74 15.35
C ASP A 206 -40.31 -20.37 15.98
N LEU A 207 -39.30 -19.54 16.25
CA LEU A 207 -39.50 -18.15 16.72
C LEU A 207 -39.66 -17.16 15.55
N TYR A 208 -39.10 -17.49 14.39
CA TYR A 208 -39.10 -16.64 13.19
C TYR A 208 -40.42 -16.66 12.42
N GLN A 209 -41.16 -17.78 12.44
CA GLN A 209 -42.43 -17.91 11.71
C GLN A 209 -43.65 -17.32 12.43
N LEU A 210 -43.58 -17.15 13.75
CA LEU A 210 -44.72 -16.71 14.57
C LEU A 210 -44.87 -15.18 14.66
N TRP A 211 -43.82 -14.40 14.39
CA TRP A 211 -43.85 -12.95 14.64
C TRP A 211 -44.57 -12.16 13.53
N ASN A 212 -44.47 -12.50 12.24
CA ASN A 212 -45.07 -11.67 11.20
C ASN A 212 -45.50 -12.46 9.97
N GLY A 213 -46.81 -12.50 9.73
CA GLY A 213 -47.35 -12.83 8.41
C GLY A 213 -46.68 -11.98 7.33
N ASN A 214 -45.87 -12.64 6.50
CA ASN A 214 -45.30 -12.17 5.23
C ASN A 214 -44.27 -11.02 5.24
N ASN A 215 -43.75 -10.56 6.39
CA ASN A 215 -42.60 -9.66 6.41
C ASN A 215 -41.46 -10.26 7.25
N TYR A 216 -40.46 -10.83 6.58
CA TYR A 216 -39.23 -11.33 7.18
C TYR A 216 -38.48 -10.17 7.85
N ASP A 217 -38.49 -10.11 9.18
CA ASP A 217 -37.62 -9.20 9.92
C ASP A 217 -36.18 -9.75 9.87
N ASN A 218 -35.33 -9.09 9.09
CA ASN A 218 -33.96 -9.47 8.77
C ASN A 218 -32.94 -9.10 9.88
N THR A 219 -33.39 -8.65 11.05
CA THR A 219 -32.56 -7.94 12.03
C THR A 219 -31.75 -8.80 12.99
N TYR A 220 -32.11 -10.08 13.22
CA TYR A 220 -31.31 -10.98 14.07
C TYR A 220 -30.86 -12.24 13.31
N LYS A 221 -29.60 -12.23 12.85
CA LYS A 221 -28.93 -13.39 12.27
C LYS A 221 -27.91 -13.91 13.29
N PRO A 222 -28.02 -15.17 13.76
CA PRO A 222 -27.02 -15.73 14.65
C PRO A 222 -25.63 -15.65 14.02
N THR A 223 -24.59 -15.39 14.82
CA THR A 223 -23.22 -15.25 14.32
C THR A 223 -22.23 -15.99 15.20
N LEU A 224 -21.24 -16.61 14.57
CA LEU A 224 -19.98 -16.97 15.23
C LEU A 224 -18.92 -15.94 14.82
N SER A 225 -18.31 -15.24 15.78
CA SER A 225 -17.26 -14.25 15.51
C SER A 225 -16.01 -14.53 16.34
N LEU A 226 -14.89 -14.83 15.69
CA LEU A 226 -13.59 -15.04 16.30
C LEU A 226 -12.65 -13.92 15.85
N ASN A 227 -12.11 -13.13 16.79
CA ASN A 227 -11.22 -12.02 16.46
C ASN A 227 -9.99 -12.01 17.38
N TYR A 228 -8.78 -11.86 16.84
CA TYR A 228 -7.54 -11.89 17.63
C TYR A 228 -7.41 -13.14 18.50
N ILE A 229 -7.75 -14.32 17.94
CA ILE A 229 -7.64 -15.59 18.64
C ILE A 229 -6.35 -16.30 18.21
N THR A 230 -5.60 -16.86 19.15
CA THR A 230 -4.41 -17.66 18.85
C THR A 230 -4.62 -19.09 19.33
N PHE A 231 -4.70 -20.04 18.41
CA PHE A 231 -4.76 -21.47 18.71
C PHE A 231 -3.35 -22.06 18.72
N ILE A 232 -2.98 -22.70 19.84
CA ILE A 232 -1.69 -23.35 20.03
C ILE A 232 -1.94 -24.77 20.54
N GLN A 233 -1.32 -25.76 19.90
CA GLN A 233 -1.26 -27.09 20.48
C GLN A 233 -0.13 -27.13 21.52
N ASN A 234 -0.43 -27.48 22.78
CA ASN A 234 0.57 -27.45 23.87
C ASN A 234 1.79 -28.33 23.57
N ASP A 235 1.55 -29.50 22.97
CA ASP A 235 2.59 -30.41 22.48
C ASP A 235 2.34 -30.72 21.01
N ALA A 236 3.13 -30.09 20.13
CA ALA A 236 3.05 -30.24 18.68
C ALA A 236 3.39 -31.65 18.17
N THR A 237 3.98 -32.51 19.00
CA THR A 237 4.30 -33.89 18.63
C THR A 237 3.09 -34.83 18.72
N ILE A 238 2.09 -34.43 19.52
CA ILE A 238 0.85 -35.20 19.68
C ILE A 238 -0.04 -34.96 18.46
N THR A 239 -0.88 -35.93 18.12
CA THR A 239 -1.88 -35.73 17.08
C THR A 239 -3.13 -35.08 17.69
N GLN A 240 -3.54 -33.95 17.13
CA GLN A 240 -4.83 -33.33 17.39
C GLN A 240 -5.92 -34.08 16.61
N LEU A 241 -6.77 -34.77 17.37
CA LEU A 241 -7.85 -35.62 16.83
C LEU A 241 -9.17 -34.86 16.58
N LYS A 242 -9.14 -33.52 16.71
CA LYS A 242 -10.32 -32.66 16.64
C LYS A 242 -10.06 -31.39 15.84
N PRO A 243 -11.07 -30.81 15.19
CA PRO A 243 -10.95 -29.49 14.59
C PRO A 243 -10.66 -28.40 15.63
N PHE A 244 -9.98 -27.33 15.24
CA PHE A 244 -9.93 -26.09 16.03
C PHE A 244 -11.33 -25.49 16.15
N VAL A 245 -12.03 -25.42 15.02
CA VAL A 245 -13.38 -24.87 14.96
C VAL A 245 -14.25 -25.76 14.06
N THR A 246 -15.40 -26.16 14.57
CA THR A 246 -16.48 -26.74 13.78
C THR A 246 -17.65 -25.77 13.80
N PHE A 247 -18.10 -25.35 12.62
CA PHE A 247 -19.27 -24.51 12.42
C PHE A 247 -20.27 -25.23 11.53
N SER A 248 -21.52 -25.37 11.98
CA SER A 248 -22.63 -25.89 11.19
C SER A 248 -23.92 -25.18 11.54
N SER A 249 -24.48 -24.40 10.60
CA SER A 249 -25.80 -23.78 10.77
C SER A 249 -26.38 -23.39 9.42
N GLN A 250 -27.68 -23.56 9.22
CA GLN A 250 -28.37 -23.08 8.02
C GLN A 250 -28.79 -21.60 8.10
N THR A 251 -28.62 -20.96 9.25
CA THR A 251 -29.15 -19.62 9.54
C THR A 251 -28.10 -18.65 10.06
N ALA A 252 -26.97 -19.16 10.56
CA ALA A 252 -25.91 -18.33 11.13
C ALA A 252 -24.83 -17.97 10.11
N SER A 253 -24.12 -16.86 10.36
CA SER A 253 -22.88 -16.50 9.66
C SER A 253 -21.66 -16.78 10.53
N PHE A 254 -20.49 -16.91 9.90
CA PHE A 254 -19.22 -17.15 10.60
C PHE A 254 -18.12 -16.19 10.14
N SER A 255 -17.45 -15.52 11.08
CA SER A 255 -16.27 -14.70 10.79
C SER A 255 -15.08 -15.09 11.67
N ILE A 256 -13.90 -15.22 11.04
CA ILE A 256 -12.60 -15.30 11.72
C ILE A 256 -11.69 -14.20 11.19
N THR A 257 -11.21 -13.34 12.09
CA THR A 257 -10.31 -12.25 11.73
C THR A 257 -9.11 -12.12 12.68
N ASN A 258 -7.99 -11.63 12.16
CA ASN A 258 -6.77 -11.33 12.93
C ASN A 258 -6.27 -12.49 13.81
N SER A 259 -6.53 -13.75 13.44
CA SER A 259 -6.31 -14.91 14.29
C SER A 259 -5.12 -15.76 13.83
N ASN A 260 -4.44 -16.41 14.77
CA ASN A 260 -3.25 -17.24 14.54
C ASN A 260 -3.54 -18.71 14.86
N PHE A 261 -3.01 -19.63 14.06
CA PHE A 261 -3.07 -21.08 14.27
C PHE A 261 -1.67 -21.65 14.11
N GLU A 262 -1.12 -22.28 15.14
CA GLU A 262 0.31 -22.64 15.16
C GLU A 262 0.58 -24.07 15.63
N ARG A 263 1.53 -24.73 14.93
CA ARG A 263 2.27 -25.92 15.40
C ARG A 263 1.37 -27.09 15.81
N ALA A 264 0.54 -27.56 14.88
CA ALA A 264 -0.38 -28.66 15.14
C ALA A 264 -0.17 -29.82 14.17
N LYS A 265 -0.48 -31.03 14.63
CA LYS A 265 -0.55 -32.22 13.79
C LYS A 265 -1.98 -32.74 13.77
N ILE A 266 -2.73 -32.48 12.70
CA ILE A 266 -4.18 -32.72 12.63
C ILE A 266 -4.50 -34.08 11.97
N SER A 267 -5.49 -34.80 12.52
CA SER A 267 -6.07 -36.01 11.89
C SER A 267 -7.49 -35.82 11.38
N THR A 268 -8.04 -34.61 11.56
CA THR A 268 -9.33 -34.15 11.04
C THR A 268 -9.12 -32.81 10.37
N ASP A 269 -10.14 -32.27 9.70
CA ASP A 269 -10.07 -30.90 9.20
C ASP A 269 -9.74 -29.91 10.32
N GLY A 270 -8.91 -28.90 10.02
CA GLY A 270 -8.51 -27.89 11.00
C GLY A 270 -9.68 -26.98 11.37
N ILE A 271 -10.30 -26.36 10.37
CA ILE A 271 -11.51 -25.54 10.49
C ILE A 271 -12.55 -26.09 9.53
N SER A 272 -13.69 -26.50 10.05
CA SER A 272 -14.80 -27.05 9.26
C SER A 272 -15.99 -26.09 9.29
N VAL A 273 -16.45 -25.65 8.11
CA VAL A 273 -17.55 -24.69 7.94
C VAL A 273 -18.62 -25.31 7.05
N GLN A 274 -19.80 -25.59 7.62
CA GLN A 274 -20.87 -26.30 6.94
C GLN A 274 -22.18 -25.49 6.95
N LYS A 275 -22.85 -25.45 5.80
CA LYS A 275 -24.24 -24.96 5.63
C LYS A 275 -24.51 -23.47 5.96
N GLY A 276 -23.49 -22.69 6.32
CA GLY A 276 -23.62 -21.29 6.79
C GLY A 276 -24.32 -20.32 5.83
N ILE A 277 -24.85 -19.21 6.35
CA ILE A 277 -25.26 -18.04 5.55
C ILE A 277 -24.20 -16.95 5.73
N GLY A 278 -23.13 -17.03 4.95
CA GLY A 278 -22.00 -16.11 4.99
C GLY A 278 -20.80 -16.67 5.76
N PHE A 279 -19.61 -16.47 5.18
CA PHE A 279 -18.34 -16.81 5.81
C PHE A 279 -17.29 -15.75 5.47
N THR A 280 -16.63 -15.23 6.50
CA THR A 280 -15.57 -14.21 6.38
C THR A 280 -14.29 -14.74 7.01
N PHE A 281 -13.21 -14.76 6.23
CA PHE A 281 -11.88 -15.18 6.68
C PHE A 281 -10.84 -14.16 6.23
N GLN A 282 -10.28 -13.35 7.14
CA GLN A 282 -9.41 -12.21 6.81
C GLN A 282 -8.30 -11.99 7.84
N PHE A 283 -7.11 -11.57 7.40
CA PHE A 283 -5.98 -11.25 8.28
C PHE A 283 -5.54 -12.39 9.23
N ASN A 284 -5.79 -13.65 8.85
CA ASN A 284 -5.43 -14.79 9.69
C ASN A 284 -4.07 -15.36 9.30
N ASN A 285 -3.32 -15.88 10.26
CA ASN A 285 -2.06 -16.56 10.02
C ASN A 285 -2.11 -18.03 10.49
N LEU A 286 -1.63 -18.93 9.67
CA LEU A 286 -1.62 -20.37 9.91
C LEU A 286 -0.22 -20.90 9.61
N TYR A 287 0.43 -21.46 10.62
CA TYR A 287 1.85 -21.80 10.59
C TYR A 287 2.13 -23.22 11.05
N ASN A 288 2.92 -23.95 10.26
CA ASN A 288 3.51 -25.24 10.64
C ASN A 288 2.46 -26.26 11.12
N ILE A 289 1.39 -26.42 10.33
CA ILE A 289 0.32 -27.38 10.62
C ILE A 289 0.44 -28.54 9.65
N SER A 290 0.56 -29.77 10.16
CA SER A 290 0.76 -30.97 9.33
C SER A 290 -0.41 -31.95 9.47
N GLY A 291 -0.72 -32.68 8.40
CA GLY A 291 -1.69 -33.77 8.39
C GLY A 291 -1.08 -35.10 8.87
N VAL A 292 -1.95 -36.05 9.21
CA VAL A 292 -1.55 -37.40 9.62
C VAL A 292 -1.75 -38.39 8.49
N ALA A 293 -2.95 -38.38 7.89
CA ALA A 293 -3.30 -39.26 6.78
C ALA A 293 -3.22 -38.56 5.42
N GLY A 294 -3.15 -37.22 5.41
CA GLY A 294 -3.22 -36.38 4.22
C GLY A 294 -4.59 -36.36 3.56
N THR A 295 -5.62 -36.74 4.31
CA THR A 295 -7.03 -36.59 3.93
C THR A 295 -7.65 -35.33 4.49
N GLU A 296 -6.99 -34.70 5.46
CA GLU A 296 -7.44 -33.54 6.22
C GLU A 296 -7.19 -32.24 5.47
N ALA A 297 -8.17 -31.35 5.39
CA ALA A 297 -7.98 -29.99 4.92
C ALA A 297 -7.77 -29.02 6.10
N LEU A 298 -6.96 -27.99 5.92
CA LEU A 298 -6.77 -27.01 7.00
C LEU A 298 -8.00 -26.10 7.16
N LEU A 299 -8.55 -25.60 6.06
CA LEU A 299 -9.85 -24.94 6.03
C LEU A 299 -10.76 -25.66 5.03
N HIS A 300 -11.85 -26.25 5.53
CA HIS A 300 -12.86 -26.94 4.74
C HIS A 300 -14.19 -26.20 4.79
N ILE A 301 -14.67 -25.75 3.63
CA ILE A 301 -15.95 -25.04 3.49
C ILE A 301 -16.90 -25.88 2.64
N THR A 302 -18.03 -26.28 3.22
CA THR A 302 -19.00 -27.17 2.57
C THR A 302 -20.40 -26.59 2.56
N ASN A 303 -21.04 -26.49 1.40
CA ASN A 303 -22.45 -26.08 1.24
C ASN A 303 -22.82 -24.73 1.90
N THR A 304 -21.85 -23.82 2.05
CA THR A 304 -22.05 -22.48 2.63
C THR A 304 -22.70 -21.53 1.61
N LYS A 305 -23.80 -20.88 1.99
CA LYS A 305 -24.52 -19.89 1.18
C LYS A 305 -23.97 -18.48 1.40
N ARG A 306 -24.17 -17.60 0.42
CA ARG A 306 -23.80 -16.18 0.49
C ARG A 306 -24.73 -15.38 1.42
N THR A 307 -24.28 -14.21 1.88
CA THR A 307 -25.19 -13.15 2.39
C THR A 307 -25.78 -12.38 1.21
N ALA A 308 -26.99 -11.81 1.36
CA ALA A 308 -27.66 -11.06 0.29
C ALA A 308 -26.93 -9.75 -0.10
N GLU A 309 -25.95 -9.31 0.70
CA GLU A 309 -25.28 -8.01 0.59
C GLU A 309 -23.98 -8.04 -0.24
N GLU A 310 -23.33 -9.19 -0.40
CA GLU A 310 -22.02 -9.31 -1.08
C GLU A 310 -22.11 -9.92 -2.49
N GLY A 311 -22.74 -9.24 -3.45
CA GLY A 311 -22.50 -9.39 -4.90
C GLY A 311 -22.56 -10.79 -5.56
N GLY A 312 -22.88 -11.87 -4.83
CA GLY A 312 -22.85 -13.25 -5.30
C GLY A 312 -21.68 -14.15 -4.84
N TYR A 313 -20.81 -13.73 -3.91
CA TYR A 313 -19.54 -14.44 -3.63
C TYR A 313 -19.42 -14.98 -2.20
N ILE A 314 -18.63 -16.05 -2.01
CA ILE A 314 -17.96 -16.35 -0.72
C ILE A 314 -16.59 -15.65 -0.76
N THR A 315 -16.28 -14.86 0.28
CA THR A 315 -15.07 -14.04 0.30
C THR A 315 -14.06 -14.54 1.33
N ILE A 316 -12.92 -15.03 0.86
CA ILE A 316 -11.70 -15.19 1.67
C ILE A 316 -10.84 -13.96 1.38
N GLY A 317 -10.84 -13.02 2.32
CA GLY A 317 -10.37 -11.65 2.11
C GLY A 317 -8.91 -11.42 2.50
N SER A 318 -8.54 -10.13 2.59
CA SER A 318 -7.16 -9.66 2.53
C SER A 318 -6.24 -10.22 3.62
N ASN A 319 -5.00 -10.50 3.22
CA ASN A 319 -3.82 -10.84 4.04
C ASN A 319 -3.97 -12.07 4.94
N ASN A 320 -4.53 -13.16 4.40
CA ASN A 320 -4.42 -14.46 5.07
C ASN A 320 -3.09 -15.12 4.71
N PHE A 321 -2.36 -15.64 5.70
CA PHE A 321 -1.04 -16.24 5.54
C PHE A 321 -1.07 -17.72 5.94
N PHE A 322 -0.71 -18.60 5.02
CA PHE A 322 -0.57 -20.04 5.23
C PHE A 322 0.89 -20.38 4.96
N ALA A 323 1.65 -20.81 5.96
CA ALA A 323 3.06 -21.11 5.79
C ALA A 323 3.51 -22.39 6.49
N GLY A 324 4.33 -23.18 5.80
CA GLY A 324 4.84 -24.45 6.31
C GLY A 324 3.72 -25.48 6.54
N ILE A 325 2.65 -25.40 5.76
CA ILE A 325 1.51 -26.33 5.90
C ILE A 325 1.92 -27.69 5.34
N GLY A 326 1.77 -28.75 6.11
CA GLY A 326 2.02 -30.12 5.66
C GLY A 326 3.49 -30.55 5.57
N CYS A 327 4.44 -29.70 5.96
CA CYS A 327 5.88 -29.99 5.85
C CYS A 327 6.32 -31.28 6.58
N ASP A 328 5.72 -31.56 7.74
CA ASP A 328 6.03 -32.75 8.55
C ASP A 328 5.00 -33.89 8.39
N GLY A 329 4.11 -33.75 7.41
CA GLY A 329 3.03 -34.68 7.10
C GLY A 329 2.02 -33.99 6.19
N ALA A 330 1.91 -34.43 4.94
CA ALA A 330 1.07 -33.75 3.96
C ALA A 330 -0.38 -33.63 4.45
N VAL A 331 -1.01 -32.49 4.20
CA VAL A 331 -2.47 -32.32 4.32
C VAL A 331 -3.13 -32.73 3.00
N ARG A 332 -4.47 -32.78 2.90
CA ARG A 332 -5.14 -32.91 1.59
C ARG A 332 -4.91 -31.68 0.73
N SER A 333 -5.30 -30.52 1.28
CA SER A 333 -5.19 -29.19 0.67
C SER A 333 -5.24 -28.13 1.79
N PRO A 334 -4.50 -27.01 1.71
CA PRO A 334 -4.63 -25.91 2.67
C PRO A 334 -6.05 -25.33 2.71
N LEU A 335 -6.66 -25.14 1.54
CA LEU A 335 -8.05 -24.71 1.40
C LEU A 335 -8.83 -25.72 0.56
N LEU A 336 -9.91 -26.27 1.11
CA LEU A 336 -10.87 -27.12 0.41
C LEU A 336 -12.25 -26.46 0.44
N VAL A 337 -12.87 -26.32 -0.73
CA VAL A 337 -14.24 -25.84 -0.86
C VAL A 337 -15.06 -26.85 -1.65
N GLU A 338 -16.19 -27.28 -1.09
CA GLU A 338 -17.05 -28.33 -1.64
C GLU A 338 -18.53 -27.91 -1.65
N PHE A 339 -19.22 -28.15 -2.77
CA PHE A 339 -20.68 -28.02 -2.86
C PHE A 339 -21.28 -29.32 -3.41
N THR A 340 -22.05 -30.01 -2.58
CA THR A 340 -22.62 -31.33 -2.89
C THR A 340 -24.10 -31.27 -3.33
N ASN A 341 -24.74 -30.11 -3.24
CA ASN A 341 -26.18 -30.00 -3.52
C ASN A 341 -26.47 -29.85 -5.02
N SER A 342 -27.17 -30.83 -5.58
CA SER A 342 -27.59 -30.94 -6.99
C SER A 342 -28.82 -30.10 -7.36
N GLU A 343 -29.38 -29.31 -6.44
CA GLU A 343 -30.74 -28.76 -6.59
C GLU A 343 -30.87 -27.54 -7.51
N ASP A 344 -29.79 -26.96 -8.03
CA ASP A 344 -29.90 -25.80 -8.93
C ASP A 344 -28.89 -25.78 -10.08
N LEU A 345 -28.77 -26.93 -10.76
CA LEU A 345 -27.99 -27.06 -12.00
C LEU A 345 -28.51 -26.16 -13.16
N SER A 346 -29.69 -25.53 -13.00
CA SER A 346 -30.33 -24.69 -14.03
C SER A 346 -29.83 -23.25 -14.12
N THR A 347 -29.03 -22.76 -13.17
CA THR A 347 -28.41 -21.43 -13.28
C THR A 347 -26.89 -21.50 -13.05
N PRO A 348 -26.09 -21.50 -14.12
CA PRO A 348 -24.64 -21.34 -14.00
C PRO A 348 -24.33 -20.03 -13.25
N ASN A 349 -23.39 -20.05 -12.30
CA ASN A 349 -22.81 -18.87 -11.61
C ASN A 349 -23.52 -18.28 -10.36
N ILE A 350 -24.36 -19.02 -9.61
CA ILE A 350 -24.91 -18.49 -8.35
C ILE A 350 -23.90 -18.45 -7.19
N HIS A 351 -22.85 -19.28 -7.27
CA HIS A 351 -21.78 -19.39 -6.27
C HIS A 351 -20.43 -19.06 -6.92
N ALA A 352 -19.79 -18.02 -6.41
CA ALA A 352 -18.45 -17.65 -6.85
C ALA A 352 -17.53 -17.52 -5.64
N LEU A 353 -16.35 -18.15 -5.69
CA LEU A 353 -15.34 -17.98 -4.65
C LEU A 353 -14.46 -16.79 -5.03
N ARG A 354 -14.37 -15.83 -4.12
CA ARG A 354 -13.43 -14.72 -4.21
C ARG A 354 -12.31 -14.92 -3.20
N LEU A 355 -11.11 -15.17 -3.72
CA LEU A 355 -9.88 -15.14 -2.95
C LEU A 355 -9.16 -13.83 -3.22
N ASN A 356 -8.92 -13.04 -2.18
CA ASN A 356 -8.22 -11.77 -2.30
C ASN A 356 -7.13 -11.64 -1.25
N GLY A 357 -5.87 -11.44 -1.65
CA GLY A 357 -4.79 -11.19 -0.70
C GLY A 357 -4.37 -12.40 0.13
N ALA A 358 -4.51 -13.63 -0.38
CA ALA A 358 -4.06 -14.83 0.34
C ALA A 358 -2.62 -15.20 -0.04
N TYR A 359 -1.81 -15.58 0.95
CA TYR A 359 -0.42 -15.97 0.80
C TYR A 359 -0.30 -17.42 1.25
N ILE A 360 -0.08 -18.35 0.31
CA ILE A 360 0.07 -19.78 0.60
C ILE A 360 1.48 -20.20 0.22
N ILE A 361 2.28 -20.51 1.24
CA ILE A 361 3.73 -20.60 1.15
C ILE A 361 4.21 -21.91 1.76
N GLU A 362 5.18 -22.57 1.13
CA GLU A 362 5.82 -23.80 1.61
C GLU A 362 4.80 -24.86 2.02
N SER A 363 3.71 -24.99 1.26
CA SER A 363 2.65 -25.96 1.57
C SER A 363 2.91 -27.29 0.89
N VAL A 364 2.75 -28.39 1.61
CA VAL A 364 2.88 -29.78 1.14
C VAL A 364 1.52 -30.46 1.31
N ALA A 365 0.91 -30.82 0.20
CA ALA A 365 -0.45 -31.34 0.17
C ALA A 365 -0.55 -32.59 -0.70
N ILE A 366 -1.51 -33.48 -0.46
CA ILE A 366 -1.73 -34.64 -1.33
C ILE A 366 -2.36 -34.19 -2.64
N ASN A 367 -3.37 -33.31 -2.61
CA ASN A 367 -4.07 -32.87 -3.81
C ASN A 367 -3.53 -31.54 -4.35
N SER A 368 -3.90 -30.43 -3.72
CA SER A 368 -3.56 -29.08 -4.15
C SER A 368 -2.66 -28.39 -3.14
N GLY A 369 -1.54 -27.85 -3.61
CA GLY A 369 -0.62 -27.08 -2.77
C GLY A 369 -1.21 -25.75 -2.28
N GLY A 370 -2.37 -25.34 -2.79
CA GLY A 370 -3.08 -24.15 -2.36
C GLY A 370 -4.57 -24.39 -2.12
N ILE A 371 -5.34 -24.45 -3.22
CA ILE A 371 -6.80 -24.47 -3.19
C ILE A 371 -7.32 -25.66 -3.98
N GLU A 372 -8.27 -26.37 -3.39
CA GLU A 372 -9.05 -27.41 -4.04
C GLU A 372 -10.53 -27.01 -4.05
N LEU A 373 -11.15 -27.04 -5.22
CA LEU A 373 -12.57 -26.81 -5.43
C LEU A 373 -13.22 -28.10 -5.92
N VAL A 374 -14.28 -28.56 -5.27
CA VAL A 374 -14.99 -29.80 -5.62
C VAL A 374 -16.47 -29.52 -5.90
N GLY A 375 -16.92 -29.81 -7.13
CA GLY A 375 -18.31 -29.66 -7.54
C GLY A 375 -18.52 -28.76 -8.78
N ASN A 376 -19.76 -28.71 -9.29
CA ASN A 376 -20.09 -28.17 -10.62
C ASN A 376 -20.59 -26.70 -10.61
N SER A 377 -20.20 -25.85 -9.65
CA SER A 377 -20.87 -24.56 -9.44
C SER A 377 -19.96 -23.37 -9.09
N TYR A 378 -18.78 -23.23 -9.71
CA TYR A 378 -17.84 -22.15 -9.32
C TYR A 378 -17.43 -21.22 -10.45
N SER A 379 -17.68 -19.92 -10.28
CA SER A 379 -16.75 -18.90 -10.81
C SER A 379 -15.65 -18.67 -9.78
N LEU A 380 -14.39 -18.66 -10.21
CA LEU A 380 -13.25 -18.41 -9.31
C LEU A 380 -12.62 -17.06 -9.67
N LEU A 381 -12.62 -16.16 -8.69
CA LEU A 381 -11.95 -14.87 -8.75
C LEU A 381 -10.79 -14.88 -7.76
N VAL A 382 -9.56 -14.87 -8.28
CA VAL A 382 -8.35 -14.76 -7.47
C VAL A 382 -7.68 -13.43 -7.77
N THR A 383 -7.50 -12.62 -6.74
CA THR A 383 -6.86 -11.30 -6.86
C THR A 383 -5.77 -11.13 -5.81
N ASN A 384 -4.64 -10.51 -6.16
CA ASN A 384 -3.56 -10.16 -5.23
C ASN A 384 -3.08 -11.35 -4.34
N SER A 385 -3.16 -12.58 -4.83
CA SER A 385 -2.85 -13.78 -4.04
C SER A 385 -1.55 -14.43 -4.48
N GLN A 386 -0.84 -15.09 -3.57
CA GLN A 386 0.50 -15.62 -3.79
C GLN A 386 0.56 -17.10 -3.45
N PHE A 387 1.24 -17.86 -4.30
CA PHE A 387 1.57 -19.26 -4.08
C PHE A 387 3.10 -19.40 -4.15
N HIS A 388 3.75 -19.99 -3.16
CA HIS A 388 5.21 -20.06 -3.10
C HIS A 388 5.68 -21.39 -2.53
N TYR A 389 6.61 -22.06 -3.18
CA TYR A 389 7.14 -23.38 -2.83
C TYR A 389 6.10 -24.42 -2.42
N ASN A 390 4.91 -24.36 -3.02
CA ASN A 390 3.85 -25.33 -2.75
C ASN A 390 4.07 -26.62 -3.56
N THR A 391 3.78 -27.76 -2.94
CA THR A 391 3.96 -29.10 -3.51
C THR A 391 2.72 -29.96 -3.26
N GLY A 392 2.36 -30.80 -4.24
CA GLY A 392 1.39 -31.87 -4.04
C GLY A 392 1.34 -32.89 -5.18
N GLN A 393 0.56 -33.99 -5.05
CA GLN A 393 0.57 -35.08 -6.06
C GLN A 393 0.20 -34.58 -7.47
N GLN A 394 -0.65 -33.56 -7.56
CA GLN A 394 -0.94 -32.91 -8.85
C GLN A 394 -0.08 -31.68 -9.16
N ALA A 395 0.78 -31.24 -8.24
CA ALA A 395 1.64 -30.06 -8.36
C ALA A 395 0.92 -28.82 -8.93
N SER A 396 -0.30 -28.57 -8.44
CA SER A 396 -1.10 -27.39 -8.77
C SER A 396 -1.31 -26.53 -7.53
N ASP A 397 -1.28 -25.22 -7.71
CA ASP A 397 -1.68 -24.23 -6.71
C ASP A 397 -3.20 -24.16 -6.58
N ILE A 398 -3.89 -24.41 -7.69
CA ILE A 398 -5.35 -24.41 -7.78
C ILE A 398 -5.77 -25.66 -8.53
N LEU A 399 -6.56 -26.49 -7.87
CA LEU A 399 -7.18 -27.68 -8.42
C LEU A 399 -8.70 -27.50 -8.40
N VAL A 400 -9.32 -27.72 -9.54
CA VAL A 400 -10.78 -27.74 -9.67
C VAL A 400 -11.21 -29.12 -10.13
N THR A 401 -11.85 -29.87 -9.26
CA THR A 401 -12.35 -31.23 -9.53
C THR A 401 -13.83 -31.13 -9.94
N THR A 402 -14.09 -31.19 -11.25
CA THR A 402 -15.43 -31.08 -11.86
C THR A 402 -15.53 -31.95 -13.11
N ASP A 403 -16.74 -32.42 -13.41
CA ASP A 403 -17.03 -33.26 -14.57
C ASP A 403 -17.33 -32.45 -15.85
N ASN A 404 -17.44 -31.11 -15.77
CA ASN A 404 -17.83 -30.25 -16.91
C ASN A 404 -16.96 -28.99 -17.02
N LEU A 405 -16.11 -28.90 -18.05
CA LEU A 405 -15.13 -27.82 -18.22
C LEU A 405 -15.72 -26.52 -18.81
N ASP A 406 -16.87 -26.56 -19.48
CA ASP A 406 -17.34 -25.48 -20.38
C ASP A 406 -18.14 -24.37 -19.68
N THR A 407 -18.39 -24.49 -18.37
CA THR A 407 -19.36 -23.64 -17.65
C THR A 407 -18.77 -22.50 -16.80
N PHE A 408 -17.45 -22.36 -16.71
CA PHE A 408 -16.83 -21.56 -15.64
C PHE A 408 -16.04 -20.33 -16.11
N LYS A 409 -16.13 -19.24 -15.33
CA LYS A 409 -15.34 -18.02 -15.52
C LYS A 409 -14.22 -17.97 -14.47
N TYR A 410 -12.98 -17.99 -14.94
CA TYR A 410 -11.79 -17.83 -14.11
C TYR A 410 -11.15 -16.47 -14.35
N ARG A 411 -10.93 -15.71 -13.27
CA ARG A 411 -10.23 -14.42 -13.33
C ARG A 411 -9.10 -14.43 -12.30
N PHE A 412 -7.89 -14.23 -12.79
CA PHE A 412 -6.67 -14.17 -12.01
C PHE A 412 -6.02 -12.82 -12.26
N ASP A 413 -5.96 -11.99 -11.22
CA ASP A 413 -5.36 -10.67 -11.29
C ASP A 413 -4.24 -10.55 -10.25
N ARG A 414 -3.02 -10.21 -10.69
CA ARG A 414 -1.86 -10.01 -9.80
C ARG A 414 -1.56 -11.23 -8.90
N THR A 415 -1.57 -12.43 -9.49
CA THR A 415 -1.28 -13.71 -8.79
C THR A 415 0.02 -14.32 -9.30
N ARG A 416 0.78 -15.07 -8.50
CA ARG A 416 2.01 -15.79 -8.94
C ARG A 416 2.21 -17.12 -8.22
N SER A 417 2.95 -18.04 -8.85
CA SER A 417 3.49 -19.27 -8.24
C SER A 417 5.02 -19.36 -8.37
N THR A 418 5.63 -20.26 -7.61
CA THR A 418 7.09 -20.54 -7.59
C THR A 418 7.31 -21.86 -6.84
N PRO A 419 7.10 -23.04 -7.46
CA PRO A 419 8.28 -23.64 -8.08
C PRO A 419 8.06 -24.28 -9.45
N LYS A 420 6.81 -24.47 -9.90
CA LYS A 420 6.53 -25.09 -11.22
C LYS A 420 6.57 -24.07 -12.36
N TYR A 421 6.02 -22.88 -12.13
CA TYR A 421 6.06 -21.75 -13.07
C TYR A 421 6.33 -20.48 -12.26
N SER A 422 7.40 -19.73 -12.56
CA SER A 422 7.78 -18.51 -11.81
C SER A 422 6.97 -17.27 -12.20
N ASP A 423 6.27 -17.35 -13.32
CA ASP A 423 5.52 -16.27 -13.97
C ASP A 423 4.00 -16.41 -13.78
N ARG A 424 3.48 -17.56 -13.32
CA ARG A 424 2.03 -17.84 -13.24
C ARG A 424 1.65 -18.88 -12.19
N PRO A 425 0.41 -18.88 -11.66
CA PRO A 425 -0.09 -19.99 -10.87
C PRO A 425 -0.26 -21.25 -11.71
N SER A 426 0.01 -22.38 -11.10
CA SER A 426 -0.29 -23.70 -11.68
C SER A 426 -1.76 -24.04 -11.42
N VAL A 427 -2.56 -24.11 -12.49
CA VAL A 427 -4.01 -24.32 -12.41
C VAL A 427 -4.40 -25.56 -13.20
N LYS A 428 -5.14 -26.45 -12.54
CA LYS A 428 -5.68 -27.68 -13.12
C LYS A 428 -7.19 -27.73 -12.96
N ILE A 429 -7.86 -28.20 -14.01
CA ILE A 429 -9.31 -28.50 -13.99
C ILE A 429 -9.51 -29.93 -14.48
N GLY A 430 -10.03 -30.80 -13.60
CA GLY A 430 -9.93 -32.24 -13.80
C GLY A 430 -8.47 -32.65 -14.02
N ASP A 431 -8.21 -33.37 -15.10
CA ASP A 431 -6.85 -33.77 -15.50
C ASP A 431 -6.14 -32.75 -16.41
N GLN A 432 -6.80 -31.67 -16.81
CA GLN A 432 -6.26 -30.69 -17.76
C GLN A 432 -5.45 -29.60 -17.06
N ASP A 433 -4.20 -29.37 -17.50
CA ASP A 433 -3.38 -28.22 -17.08
C ASP A 433 -3.75 -26.98 -17.92
N LEU A 434 -4.30 -25.96 -17.27
CA LEU A 434 -4.72 -24.69 -17.88
C LEU A 434 -3.84 -23.51 -17.48
N SER A 435 -2.68 -23.78 -16.85
CA SER A 435 -1.80 -22.73 -16.34
C SER A 435 -1.40 -21.71 -17.40
N SER A 436 -1.19 -22.15 -18.66
CA SER A 436 -0.77 -21.27 -19.76
C SER A 436 -1.88 -20.34 -20.27
N ILE A 437 -3.16 -20.68 -20.11
CA ILE A 437 -4.29 -19.85 -20.55
C ILE A 437 -4.47 -18.63 -19.64
N ILE A 438 -3.86 -18.68 -18.45
CA ILE A 438 -3.96 -17.62 -17.44
C ILE A 438 -2.99 -16.48 -17.72
N VAL A 439 -1.91 -16.72 -18.45
CA VAL A 439 -0.93 -15.69 -18.85
C VAL A 439 -1.41 -15.03 -20.13
N ASN A 440 -1.45 -13.69 -20.13
CA ASN A 440 -1.59 -12.97 -21.38
C ASN A 440 -0.18 -12.84 -21.99
N SER A 441 0.07 -13.53 -23.10
CA SER A 441 1.34 -13.42 -23.83
C SER A 441 1.41 -12.18 -24.73
N GLU A 442 0.35 -11.38 -24.79
CA GLU A 442 0.35 -10.14 -25.55
C GLU A 442 1.27 -9.11 -24.87
N THR A 443 2.28 -8.68 -25.60
CA THR A 443 3.18 -7.59 -25.20
C THR A 443 2.87 -6.31 -25.97
N THR A 444 1.90 -6.34 -26.89
CA THR A 444 1.54 -5.18 -27.71
C THR A 444 0.04 -4.93 -27.64
N PHE A 445 -0.32 -3.73 -27.21
CA PHE A 445 -1.70 -3.30 -27.03
C PHE A 445 -1.94 -1.99 -27.79
N THR A 446 -3.16 -1.80 -28.25
CA THR A 446 -3.60 -0.57 -28.91
C THR A 446 -4.57 0.17 -28.00
N VAL A 447 -4.39 1.47 -27.81
CA VAL A 447 -5.31 2.33 -27.06
C VAL A 447 -5.98 3.29 -28.03
N VAL A 448 -7.31 3.29 -28.03
CA VAL A 448 -8.17 4.10 -28.90
C VAL A 448 -8.88 5.19 -28.10
N ASP A 449 -9.24 6.27 -28.79
CA ASP A 449 -9.79 7.49 -28.19
C ASP A 449 -11.27 7.35 -27.78
N SER A 450 -12.01 6.46 -28.45
CA SER A 450 -13.46 6.33 -28.28
C SER A 450 -13.94 4.89 -28.48
N PRO A 451 -14.99 4.45 -27.77
CA PRO A 451 -15.65 3.18 -28.04
C PRO A 451 -16.26 3.09 -29.45
N ASP A 452 -16.49 4.24 -30.11
CA ASP A 452 -16.97 4.30 -31.50
C ASP A 452 -15.85 4.09 -32.54
N ASP A 453 -14.58 3.99 -32.12
CA ASP A 453 -13.47 3.68 -33.02
C ASP A 453 -13.67 2.26 -33.60
N PRO A 454 -13.63 2.07 -34.94
CA PRO A 454 -13.79 0.76 -35.57
C PRO A 454 -12.83 -0.32 -35.02
N GLN A 455 -11.64 0.09 -34.54
CA GLN A 455 -10.64 -0.81 -33.97
C GLN A 455 -10.97 -1.26 -32.55
N TYR A 456 -11.91 -0.62 -31.84
CA TYR A 456 -12.28 -1.00 -30.47
C TYR A 456 -12.80 -2.44 -30.36
N SER A 457 -13.35 -2.98 -31.46
CA SER A 457 -13.81 -4.37 -31.53
C SER A 457 -12.70 -5.41 -31.65
N ALA A 458 -11.43 -5.00 -31.85
CA ALA A 458 -10.29 -5.91 -31.92
C ALA A 458 -9.87 -6.42 -30.53
N SER A 459 -9.31 -7.63 -30.46
CA SER A 459 -9.02 -8.32 -29.20
C SER A 459 -7.97 -7.63 -28.31
N ASN A 460 -7.11 -6.79 -28.88
CA ASN A 460 -6.02 -6.09 -28.21
C ASN A 460 -6.19 -4.55 -28.19
N SER A 461 -7.41 -4.06 -28.43
CA SER A 461 -7.75 -2.63 -28.37
C SER A 461 -8.44 -2.28 -27.05
N TYR A 462 -8.05 -1.16 -26.44
CA TYR A 462 -8.57 -0.68 -25.16
C TYR A 462 -8.88 0.82 -25.20
N LEU A 463 -9.70 1.32 -24.28
CA LEU A 463 -10.02 2.75 -24.20
C LEU A 463 -8.96 3.52 -23.40
N THR A 464 -8.18 2.84 -22.56
CA THR A 464 -7.19 3.49 -21.70
C THR A 464 -5.90 2.68 -21.59
N ILE A 465 -4.79 3.37 -21.33
CA ILE A 465 -3.50 2.72 -21.01
C ILE A 465 -3.63 1.85 -19.75
N GLY A 466 -4.37 2.31 -18.74
CA GLY A 466 -4.60 1.55 -17.51
C GLY A 466 -5.37 0.24 -17.75
N GLU A 467 -6.35 0.22 -18.66
CA GLU A 467 -7.02 -1.02 -19.07
C GLU A 467 -6.08 -1.98 -19.78
N ALA A 468 -5.26 -1.47 -20.71
CA ALA A 468 -4.26 -2.27 -21.42
C ALA A 468 -3.26 -2.91 -20.45
N LEU A 469 -2.70 -2.12 -19.53
CA LEU A 469 -1.75 -2.61 -18.51
C LEU A 469 -2.43 -3.47 -17.43
N TYR A 470 -3.74 -3.34 -17.22
CA TYR A 470 -4.49 -4.25 -16.36
C TYR A 470 -4.72 -5.63 -17.02
N LYS A 471 -4.83 -5.65 -18.34
CA LYS A 471 -5.05 -6.85 -19.15
C LYS A 471 -3.77 -7.60 -19.48
N GLU A 472 -2.62 -6.99 -19.25
CA GLU A 472 -1.35 -7.70 -19.14
C GLU A 472 -1.39 -8.62 -17.91
N LYS A 473 -1.99 -9.80 -18.07
CA LYS A 473 -2.02 -10.81 -17.02
C LYS A 473 -0.62 -11.38 -16.84
N MET A 474 -0.02 -11.14 -15.66
CA MET A 474 1.21 -11.77 -15.17
C MET A 474 2.32 -11.85 -16.23
N GLY A 475 2.53 -10.77 -16.97
CA GLY A 475 3.37 -10.86 -18.15
C GLY A 475 4.85 -11.06 -17.81
N ASN A 476 5.51 -11.51 -18.86
CA ASN A 476 6.90 -11.90 -18.92
C ASN A 476 7.77 -10.77 -18.35
N ILE A 477 8.38 -11.01 -17.18
CA ILE A 477 9.06 -10.01 -16.34
C ILE A 477 10.10 -9.19 -17.13
N ASP A 478 10.67 -9.79 -18.19
CA ASP A 478 11.77 -9.23 -18.94
C ASP A 478 11.39 -8.59 -20.29
N GLU A 479 10.16 -8.76 -20.78
CA GLU A 479 9.74 -8.22 -22.07
C GLU A 479 9.18 -6.78 -21.96
N GLU A 480 9.40 -5.96 -23.00
CA GLU A 480 8.85 -4.61 -23.07
C GLU A 480 7.40 -4.67 -23.53
N ILE A 481 6.48 -4.12 -22.72
CA ILE A 481 5.09 -3.92 -23.11
C ILE A 481 4.99 -2.65 -23.94
N LEU A 482 4.52 -2.80 -25.17
CA LEU A 482 4.27 -1.72 -26.11
C LEU A 482 2.79 -1.32 -26.11
N ILE A 483 2.52 -0.08 -25.72
CA ILE A 483 1.21 0.55 -25.83
C ILE A 483 1.22 1.52 -27.02
N ASN A 484 0.51 1.18 -28.08
CA ASN A 484 0.33 2.04 -29.26
C ASN A 484 -0.91 2.92 -29.07
N LEU A 485 -0.72 4.24 -28.97
CA LEU A 485 -1.84 5.18 -28.93
C LEU A 485 -2.25 5.57 -30.35
N ASN A 486 -3.50 5.27 -30.68
CA ASN A 486 -4.11 5.75 -31.91
C ASN A 486 -4.30 7.27 -31.87
N PRO A 487 -4.32 7.94 -33.04
CA PRO A 487 -4.55 9.38 -33.10
C PRO A 487 -5.88 9.73 -32.45
N GLY A 488 -5.89 10.73 -31.57
CA GLY A 488 -7.08 11.11 -30.79
C GLY A 488 -6.73 11.84 -29.49
N ARG A 489 -7.74 12.12 -28.66
CA ARG A 489 -7.66 12.83 -27.38
C ARG A 489 -7.93 11.92 -26.18
N HIS A 490 -6.88 11.24 -25.74
CA HIS A 490 -6.90 10.34 -24.60
C HIS A 490 -7.03 11.12 -23.27
N THR A 491 -8.17 10.98 -22.60
CA THR A 491 -8.55 11.75 -21.38
C THR A 491 -8.68 10.91 -20.11
N ILE A 492 -8.51 9.59 -20.22
CA ILE A 492 -8.71 8.62 -19.13
C ILE A 492 -7.53 7.65 -19.13
N ASP A 493 -6.87 7.45 -17.98
CA ASP A 493 -5.67 6.62 -17.89
C ASP A 493 -5.70 5.49 -16.85
N GLY A 494 -6.85 5.19 -16.23
CA GLY A 494 -7.01 3.93 -15.51
C GLY A 494 -8.24 3.80 -14.61
N HIS A 495 -8.44 2.58 -14.09
CA HIS A 495 -9.61 2.12 -13.35
C HIS A 495 -9.78 2.76 -11.95
N LEU A 496 -8.73 3.42 -11.44
CA LEU A 496 -8.66 4.16 -10.17
C LEU A 496 -8.06 5.55 -10.48
N ILE A 497 -8.62 6.58 -9.86
CA ILE A 497 -8.68 7.97 -10.37
C ILE A 497 -7.31 8.70 -10.44
N ASP A 498 -6.23 8.14 -9.88
CA ASP A 498 -5.11 9.00 -9.49
C ASP A 498 -3.76 8.76 -10.21
N GLN A 499 -3.33 7.52 -10.49
CA GLN A 499 -1.95 7.26 -10.98
C GLN A 499 -1.73 5.87 -11.61
N LEU A 500 -1.02 5.82 -12.75
CA LEU A 500 -0.51 4.60 -13.36
C LEU A 500 0.88 4.22 -12.81
N SER A 501 1.06 2.99 -12.32
CA SER A 501 2.32 2.54 -11.71
C SER A 501 3.06 1.47 -12.53
N ILE A 502 4.37 1.64 -12.69
CA ILE A 502 5.30 0.78 -13.45
C ILE A 502 6.47 0.40 -12.53
N GLY A 503 6.92 -0.86 -12.57
CA GLY A 503 8.13 -1.28 -11.86
C GLY A 503 8.00 -1.51 -10.34
N ASN A 504 6.81 -1.28 -9.75
CA ASN A 504 6.59 -1.57 -8.34
C ASN A 504 6.86 -3.05 -8.03
N TYR A 505 7.55 -3.30 -6.93
CA TYR A 505 7.73 -4.63 -6.36
C TYR A 505 7.17 -4.62 -4.93
N TYR A 506 6.67 -5.76 -4.50
CA TYR A 506 6.29 -5.97 -3.11
C TYR A 506 7.39 -6.79 -2.45
N THR A 507 7.86 -6.35 -1.29
CA THR A 507 8.74 -7.16 -0.45
C THR A 507 7.95 -7.78 0.67
N MET A 508 8.24 -9.04 0.95
CA MET A 508 7.77 -9.71 2.14
C MET A 508 8.95 -10.42 2.80
N THR A 509 9.01 -10.32 4.11
CA THR A 509 10.00 -11.05 4.91
C THR A 509 9.35 -12.31 5.43
N VAL A 510 9.80 -13.47 4.97
CA VAL A 510 9.39 -14.79 5.49
C VAL A 510 10.60 -15.40 6.17
N ASN A 511 10.50 -15.74 7.46
CA ASN A 511 11.60 -16.37 8.22
C ASN A 511 12.95 -15.62 8.11
N ASN A 512 12.94 -14.28 8.19
CA ASN A 512 14.11 -13.40 8.00
C ASN A 512 14.74 -13.41 6.59
N VAL A 513 14.08 -14.02 5.61
CA VAL A 513 14.45 -13.93 4.19
C VAL A 513 13.58 -12.87 3.54
N ILE A 514 14.20 -11.81 3.01
CA ILE A 514 13.51 -10.80 2.20
C ILE A 514 13.32 -11.38 0.81
N ILE A 515 12.08 -11.57 0.40
CA ILE A 515 11.73 -12.03 -0.95
C ILE A 515 11.16 -10.85 -1.72
N PHE A 516 11.74 -10.59 -2.90
CA PHE A 516 11.33 -9.53 -3.82
C PHE A 516 10.34 -10.09 -4.83
N TYR A 517 9.15 -9.52 -4.92
CA TYR A 517 8.12 -9.95 -5.85
C TYR A 517 7.76 -8.84 -6.83
N ILE A 518 7.88 -9.14 -8.11
CA ILE A 518 7.56 -8.21 -9.20
C ILE A 518 6.04 -8.29 -9.47
N TYR A 519 5.28 -7.25 -9.14
CA TYR A 519 3.81 -7.26 -9.29
C TYR A 519 3.29 -6.46 -10.49
N PHE A 520 4.18 -5.75 -11.16
CA PHE A 520 3.84 -4.78 -12.20
C PHE A 520 4.77 -4.96 -13.40
N PRO A 521 4.33 -4.54 -14.59
CA PRO A 521 5.19 -4.54 -15.76
C PRO A 521 6.48 -3.78 -15.47
N GLN A 522 7.60 -4.40 -15.80
CA GLN A 522 8.92 -3.84 -15.52
C GLN A 522 9.40 -2.92 -16.64
N LYS A 523 8.93 -3.12 -17.87
CA LYS A 523 9.35 -2.33 -19.03
C LYS A 523 8.12 -1.95 -19.84
N VAL A 524 7.82 -0.66 -19.92
CA VAL A 524 6.64 -0.15 -20.65
C VAL A 524 7.07 0.92 -21.63
N ALA A 525 6.63 0.79 -22.88
CA ALA A 525 6.73 1.79 -23.92
C ALA A 525 5.34 2.30 -24.29
N ILE A 526 5.15 3.62 -24.25
CA ILE A 526 3.93 4.29 -24.71
C ILE A 526 4.31 5.11 -25.94
N VAL A 527 3.81 4.70 -27.09
CA VAL A 527 4.20 5.26 -28.38
C VAL A 527 2.99 5.74 -29.17
N GLY A 528 3.10 6.91 -29.79
CA GLY A 528 2.10 7.38 -30.74
C GLY A 528 2.32 6.82 -32.14
N SER A 529 1.22 6.52 -32.83
CA SER A 529 1.22 6.20 -34.26
C SER A 529 1.66 7.40 -35.12
N SER A 530 1.74 7.25 -36.46
CA SER A 530 2.25 8.28 -37.38
C SER A 530 1.66 9.68 -37.18
N THR A 531 0.40 9.77 -36.75
CA THR A 531 -0.20 11.03 -36.30
C THR A 531 -0.15 11.07 -34.78
N ARG A 532 0.50 12.12 -34.25
CA ARG A 532 0.74 12.28 -32.81
C ARG A 532 -0.57 12.31 -32.00
N PRO A 533 -0.81 11.33 -31.12
CA PRO A 533 -1.96 11.33 -30.22
C PRO A 533 -1.79 12.34 -29.09
N THR A 534 -2.91 12.85 -28.59
CA THR A 534 -2.97 13.82 -27.50
C THR A 534 -3.37 13.15 -26.20
N ILE A 535 -2.53 13.24 -25.18
CA ILE A 535 -2.86 13.01 -23.79
C ILE A 535 -3.36 14.33 -23.20
N MET A 536 -4.63 14.35 -22.80
CA MET A 536 -5.32 15.52 -22.26
C MET A 536 -5.56 15.35 -20.76
N ARG A 537 -4.89 16.20 -19.97
CA ARG A 537 -4.90 16.17 -18.50
C ARG A 537 -5.96 17.10 -17.95
N GLN A 538 -6.80 16.62 -17.04
CA GLN A 538 -7.91 17.40 -16.46
C GLN A 538 -7.81 17.39 -14.94
N GLY A 539 -8.29 18.44 -14.25
CA GLY A 539 -8.04 18.60 -12.80
C GLY A 539 -8.45 17.42 -11.91
N ILE A 540 -9.46 16.63 -12.31
CA ILE A 540 -9.87 15.38 -11.63
C ILE A 540 -9.16 14.12 -12.16
N ASN A 541 -8.66 14.15 -13.39
CA ASN A 541 -7.96 13.05 -14.07
C ASN A 541 -6.53 13.50 -14.33
N SER A 542 -5.68 13.34 -13.32
CA SER A 542 -4.38 14.02 -13.28
C SER A 542 -3.37 13.52 -14.32
N PHE A 543 -3.68 12.41 -14.99
CA PHE A 543 -2.85 11.60 -15.88
C PHE A 543 -1.39 11.61 -15.44
N SER A 544 -1.02 10.66 -14.57
CA SER A 544 0.27 10.62 -13.91
C SER A 544 0.92 9.25 -14.02
N LEU A 545 2.17 9.22 -14.50
CA LEU A 545 2.99 8.02 -14.66
C LEU A 545 4.01 7.93 -13.52
N SER A 546 3.90 6.88 -12.72
CA SER A 546 4.82 6.54 -11.62
C SER A 546 5.69 5.36 -12.01
N VAL A 547 6.99 5.55 -12.05
CA VAL A 547 7.96 4.48 -12.31
C VAL A 547 8.77 4.27 -11.04
N SER A 548 8.90 3.03 -10.56
CA SER A 548 9.58 2.71 -9.31
C SER A 548 10.47 1.49 -9.46
N GLY A 549 11.45 1.32 -8.58
CA GLY A 549 12.23 0.08 -8.48
C GLY A 549 13.02 -0.23 -9.76
N GLN A 550 12.83 -1.41 -10.32
CA GLN A 550 13.44 -1.82 -11.60
C GLN A 550 12.63 -1.39 -12.84
N GLY A 551 11.61 -0.53 -12.65
CA GLY A 551 10.78 -0.03 -13.73
C GLY A 551 11.55 0.75 -14.79
N GLN A 552 11.18 0.53 -16.04
CA GLN A 552 11.69 1.23 -17.22
C GLN A 552 10.50 1.79 -18.01
N LEU A 553 10.57 3.07 -18.36
CA LEU A 553 9.54 3.76 -19.13
C LEU A 553 10.13 4.41 -20.38
N ARG A 554 9.49 4.16 -21.52
CA ARG A 554 9.77 4.83 -22.79
C ARG A 554 8.53 5.55 -23.31
N LEU A 555 8.65 6.84 -23.61
CA LEU A 555 7.60 7.64 -24.25
C LEU A 555 8.09 8.11 -25.62
N ASN A 556 7.27 7.96 -26.66
CA ASN A 556 7.63 8.43 -28.00
C ASN A 556 6.46 8.98 -28.82
N ASN A 557 6.70 10.08 -29.53
CA ASN A 557 5.75 10.67 -30.48
C ASN A 557 4.37 10.95 -29.84
N LEU A 558 4.35 11.75 -28.76
CA LEU A 558 3.14 12.08 -28.00
C LEU A 558 2.95 13.58 -27.88
N HIS A 559 1.71 14.05 -27.80
CA HIS A 559 1.35 15.41 -27.41
C HIS A 559 0.70 15.37 -26.03
N VAL A 560 1.18 16.15 -25.07
CA VAL A 560 0.73 16.17 -23.67
C VAL A 560 0.34 17.59 -23.30
N THR A 561 -0.93 17.77 -22.91
CA THR A 561 -1.45 19.09 -22.57
C THR A 561 -2.46 19.02 -21.42
N SER A 562 -2.63 20.14 -20.72
CA SER A 562 -3.74 20.32 -19.79
C SER A 562 -4.65 21.50 -20.18
N ASP A 563 -4.45 22.09 -21.36
CA ASP A 563 -5.12 23.34 -21.78
C ASP A 563 -5.08 24.43 -20.68
N LEU A 564 -3.95 24.50 -19.97
CA LEU A 564 -3.70 25.37 -18.80
C LEU A 564 -4.60 25.13 -17.58
N ILE A 565 -5.39 24.04 -17.58
CA ILE A 565 -6.08 23.56 -16.38
C ILE A 565 -5.03 23.10 -15.37
N GLN A 566 -5.12 23.63 -14.14
CA GLN A 566 -4.18 23.32 -13.08
C GLN A 566 -4.30 21.84 -12.67
N ASN A 567 -3.15 21.17 -12.56
CA ASN A 567 -3.01 19.80 -12.10
C ASN A 567 -2.13 19.75 -10.85
N SER A 568 -2.58 19.00 -9.84
CA SER A 568 -1.86 18.85 -8.57
C SER A 568 -0.68 17.88 -8.66
N TYR A 569 -0.67 17.00 -9.66
CA TYR A 569 0.33 15.95 -9.81
C TYR A 569 1.26 16.18 -10.99
N GLN A 570 2.48 15.67 -10.87
CA GLN A 570 3.46 15.62 -11.95
C GLN A 570 2.94 14.70 -13.07
N PHE A 571 3.32 14.98 -14.32
CA PHE A 571 3.01 14.07 -15.42
C PHE A 571 3.84 12.78 -15.29
N ILE A 572 5.13 12.91 -14.98
CA ILE A 572 6.02 11.77 -14.75
C ILE A 572 6.73 11.94 -13.40
N ARG A 573 6.68 10.87 -12.62
CA ARG A 573 7.49 10.66 -11.42
C ARG A 573 8.27 9.36 -11.59
N CYS A 574 9.56 9.47 -11.88
CA CYS A 574 10.44 8.33 -12.11
C CYS A 574 11.42 8.15 -10.95
N TYR A 575 11.20 7.10 -10.17
CA TYR A 575 12.06 6.46 -9.18
C TYR A 575 12.56 5.08 -9.66
N GLY A 576 12.49 4.82 -10.97
CA GLY A 576 12.85 3.56 -11.62
C GLY A 576 14.26 3.55 -12.24
N GLU A 577 14.62 2.42 -12.84
CA GLU A 577 15.95 2.17 -13.40
C GLU A 577 16.25 3.03 -14.64
N LYS A 578 15.28 3.14 -15.57
CA LYS A 578 15.47 3.83 -16.86
C LYS A 578 14.27 4.68 -17.28
N LEU A 579 14.56 5.85 -17.83
CA LEU A 579 13.55 6.73 -18.45
C LEU A 579 14.03 7.23 -19.82
N THR A 580 13.24 6.99 -20.86
CA THR A 580 13.47 7.55 -22.19
C THR A 580 12.24 8.33 -22.64
N ILE A 581 12.39 9.60 -22.95
CA ILE A 581 11.35 10.45 -23.54
C ILE A 581 11.92 11.02 -24.82
N ASP A 582 11.35 10.66 -25.97
CA ASP A 582 11.83 11.10 -27.28
C ASP A 582 10.69 11.62 -28.15
N ASP A 583 10.86 12.76 -28.80
CA ASP A 583 9.86 13.36 -29.70
C ASP A 583 8.48 13.57 -29.03
N VAL A 584 8.48 14.16 -27.84
CA VAL A 584 7.24 14.47 -27.09
C VAL A 584 7.02 15.98 -26.98
N GLU A 585 5.79 16.41 -27.24
CA GLU A 585 5.33 17.79 -27.08
C GLU A 585 4.59 17.99 -25.77
N PHE A 586 5.17 18.75 -24.84
CA PHE A 586 4.53 19.22 -23.62
C PHE A 586 4.06 20.66 -23.83
N ILE A 587 2.78 20.86 -24.14
CA ILE A 587 2.23 22.16 -24.54
C ILE A 587 1.13 22.59 -23.58
N ASN A 588 1.14 23.84 -23.12
CA ASN A 588 0.08 24.41 -22.30
C ASN A 588 -0.25 23.60 -21.03
N ASN A 589 0.75 23.00 -20.37
CA ASN A 589 0.54 22.32 -19.09
C ASN A 589 0.58 23.34 -17.94
N ASN A 590 -0.31 23.19 -16.97
CA ASN A 590 -0.32 23.96 -15.74
C ASN A 590 -0.23 23.01 -14.55
N ILE A 591 0.95 22.96 -13.94
CA ILE A 591 1.24 22.17 -12.74
C ILE A 591 1.23 23.12 -11.55
N ASP A 592 0.67 22.67 -10.43
CA ASP A 592 0.60 23.45 -9.20
C ASP A 592 2.00 23.80 -8.64
N SER A 593 2.54 24.91 -9.15
CA SER A 593 3.84 25.45 -8.76
C SER A 593 3.87 25.97 -7.33
N ASN A 594 2.70 26.24 -6.72
CA ASN A 594 2.62 26.69 -5.32
C ASN A 594 2.97 25.55 -4.35
N ASN A 595 2.70 24.31 -4.75
CA ASN A 595 3.08 23.10 -4.03
C ASN A 595 4.46 22.55 -4.47
N GLY A 596 5.26 23.36 -5.18
CA GLY A 596 6.62 23.01 -5.58
C GLY A 596 6.69 21.85 -6.57
N GLN A 597 5.67 21.64 -7.39
CA GLN A 597 5.59 20.51 -8.31
C GLN A 597 6.23 20.83 -9.67
N SER A 598 7.00 19.88 -10.19
CA SER A 598 7.62 19.92 -11.52
C SER A 598 6.82 19.04 -12.50
N LEU A 599 6.93 19.28 -13.82
CA LEU A 599 6.21 18.47 -14.80
C LEU A 599 6.77 17.03 -14.87
N ILE A 600 8.09 16.91 -14.89
CA ILE A 600 8.83 15.65 -14.90
C ILE A 600 9.79 15.64 -13.71
N VAL A 601 9.70 14.61 -12.87
CA VAL A 601 10.59 14.38 -11.73
C VAL A 601 11.32 13.05 -11.91
N ILE A 602 12.64 13.07 -11.79
CA ILE A 602 13.52 11.91 -12.01
C ILE A 602 14.47 11.77 -10.81
N TYR A 603 14.56 10.57 -10.27
CA TYR A 603 15.36 10.25 -9.08
C TYR A 603 15.69 8.74 -9.09
N SER A 604 16.80 8.31 -8.48
CA SER A 604 17.20 6.89 -8.40
C SER A 604 17.27 6.14 -9.75
N PHE A 605 17.84 6.76 -10.78
CA PHE A 605 17.99 6.17 -12.12
C PHE A 605 19.42 5.71 -12.41
N SER A 606 19.54 4.74 -13.32
CA SER A 606 20.81 4.41 -13.98
C SER A 606 20.99 5.21 -15.27
N GLU A 607 19.90 5.41 -16.02
CA GLU A 607 19.90 6.11 -17.30
C GLU A 607 18.60 6.89 -17.48
N ALA A 608 18.71 8.18 -17.78
CA ALA A 608 17.58 9.04 -18.12
C ALA A 608 17.93 9.88 -19.34
N SER A 609 17.14 9.76 -20.41
CA SER A 609 17.30 10.50 -21.65
C SER A 609 16.01 11.23 -22.03
N ILE A 610 16.09 12.54 -22.17
CA ILE A 610 15.00 13.39 -22.69
C ILE A 610 15.49 14.06 -23.95
N THR A 611 14.98 13.64 -25.10
CA THR A 611 15.49 14.03 -26.41
C THR A 611 14.40 14.53 -27.36
N ASN A 612 14.75 15.50 -28.20
CA ASN A 612 13.88 15.99 -29.28
C ASN A 612 12.47 16.44 -28.82
N CYS A 613 12.31 16.82 -27.56
CA CYS A 613 11.03 17.22 -27.00
C CYS A 613 10.80 18.73 -27.12
N VAL A 614 9.54 19.13 -27.13
CA VAL A 614 9.13 20.54 -27.14
C VAL A 614 8.34 20.84 -25.87
N PHE A 615 8.81 21.78 -25.07
CA PHE A 615 8.12 22.29 -23.89
C PHE A 615 7.68 23.73 -24.17
N ARG A 616 6.38 23.93 -24.43
CA ARG A 616 5.84 25.22 -24.85
C ARG A 616 4.73 25.75 -23.94
N ASN A 617 4.85 27.00 -23.48
CA ASN A 617 3.83 27.69 -22.69
C ASN A 617 3.40 26.91 -21.43
N ASN A 618 4.34 26.33 -20.71
CA ASN A 618 4.03 25.55 -19.49
C ASN A 618 4.20 26.41 -18.23
N ILE A 619 3.41 26.11 -17.20
CA ILE A 619 3.48 26.67 -15.84
C ILE A 619 3.83 25.52 -14.90
N ALA A 620 4.93 25.64 -14.15
CA ALA A 620 5.40 24.63 -13.18
C ALA A 620 6.46 25.24 -12.24
N LEU A 621 6.92 24.49 -11.23
CA LEU A 621 8.19 24.80 -10.55
C LEU A 621 9.35 24.65 -11.53
N SER A 622 9.53 23.43 -12.05
CA SER A 622 10.44 23.13 -13.15
C SER A 622 9.77 22.25 -14.19
N LEU A 623 10.28 22.26 -15.42
CA LEU A 623 9.80 21.34 -16.45
C LEU A 623 10.44 19.97 -16.28
N ILE A 624 11.74 19.96 -16.03
CA ILE A 624 12.51 18.75 -15.70
C ILE A 624 13.25 18.99 -14.39
N GLN A 625 13.00 18.13 -13.42
CA GLN A 625 13.76 18.06 -12.17
C GLN A 625 14.39 16.69 -12.03
N ALA A 626 15.72 16.63 -11.98
CA ALA A 626 16.48 15.40 -11.84
C ALA A 626 17.38 15.43 -10.60
N THR A 627 17.46 14.30 -9.89
CA THR A 627 18.46 14.09 -8.83
C THR A 627 19.35 12.92 -9.20
N VAL A 628 20.65 13.21 -9.34
CA VAL A 628 21.71 12.22 -9.57
C VAL A 628 22.27 11.80 -8.23
N ASN A 629 21.96 10.57 -7.81
CA ASN A 629 22.34 10.01 -6.50
C ASN A 629 23.15 8.71 -6.62
N SER A 630 23.68 8.40 -7.81
CA SER A 630 24.50 7.22 -8.09
C SER A 630 25.68 7.59 -8.99
N PRO A 631 26.89 7.05 -8.75
CA PRO A 631 28.11 7.44 -9.47
C PRO A 631 28.12 7.01 -10.96
N ASN A 632 27.25 6.07 -11.34
CA ASN A 632 27.13 5.57 -12.72
C ASN A 632 25.86 6.06 -13.42
N ALA A 633 25.07 6.92 -12.78
CA ALA A 633 23.85 7.46 -13.37
C ALA A 633 24.21 8.35 -14.56
N LYS A 634 23.47 8.19 -15.68
CA LYS A 634 23.63 8.98 -16.90
C LYS A 634 22.37 9.78 -17.18
N LEU A 635 22.48 11.11 -17.19
CA LEU A 635 21.41 12.02 -17.55
C LEU A 635 21.76 12.74 -18.86
N LEU A 636 20.96 12.51 -19.90
CA LEU A 636 21.06 13.19 -21.18
C LEU A 636 19.81 14.02 -21.43
N ILE A 637 19.98 15.33 -21.61
CA ILE A 637 18.90 16.23 -22.05
C ILE A 637 19.37 16.89 -23.34
N SER A 638 18.83 16.49 -24.49
CA SER A 638 19.36 16.91 -25.79
C SER A 638 18.35 17.21 -26.88
N GLY A 639 18.63 18.21 -27.72
CA GLY A 639 17.78 18.51 -28.88
C GLY A 639 16.40 19.06 -28.50
N ASN A 640 16.18 19.46 -27.24
CA ASN A 640 14.87 19.90 -26.79
C ASN A 640 14.68 21.41 -27.00
N THR A 641 13.44 21.83 -27.16
CA THR A 641 13.05 23.25 -27.22
C THR A 641 12.19 23.60 -26.01
N PHE A 642 12.66 24.52 -25.17
CA PHE A 642 11.92 25.11 -24.05
C PHE A 642 11.54 26.53 -24.43
N ALA A 643 10.27 26.79 -24.72
CA ALA A 643 9.85 28.07 -25.27
C ALA A 643 8.53 28.59 -24.71
N ASN A 644 8.37 29.90 -24.74
CA ASN A 644 7.05 30.53 -24.77
C ASN A 644 6.79 31.12 -26.16
N ASP A 645 5.53 31.16 -26.59
CA ASP A 645 5.15 31.74 -27.89
C ASP A 645 5.42 33.25 -27.95
N GLN A 646 5.34 33.91 -26.80
CA GLN A 646 5.50 35.36 -26.68
C GLN A 646 6.64 35.70 -25.73
N TYR A 647 7.42 36.71 -26.12
CA TYR A 647 8.34 37.39 -25.22
C TYR A 647 7.55 38.04 -24.07
N GLN A 648 7.99 37.82 -22.83
CA GLN A 648 7.25 38.20 -21.61
C GLN A 648 5.86 37.57 -21.49
N SER A 649 5.77 36.30 -21.87
CA SER A 649 4.57 35.48 -21.65
C SER A 649 4.09 35.51 -20.19
N ARG A 650 2.78 35.33 -20.00
CA ARG A 650 2.17 35.15 -18.67
C ARG A 650 2.53 33.79 -18.07
N GLN A 651 2.83 32.80 -18.92
CA GLN A 651 3.33 31.50 -18.51
C GLN A 651 4.75 31.65 -17.95
N SER A 652 4.91 31.27 -16.68
CA SER A 652 6.17 31.40 -15.96
C SER A 652 6.51 30.15 -15.18
N LEU A 653 7.80 29.91 -15.00
CA LEU A 653 8.33 28.88 -14.12
C LEU A 653 8.73 29.53 -12.80
N SER A 654 8.24 29.00 -11.67
CA SER A 654 8.62 29.53 -10.35
C SER A 654 10.03 29.12 -9.92
N GLY A 655 10.65 28.18 -10.65
CA GLY A 655 12.07 27.81 -10.59
C GLY A 655 12.72 27.94 -11.98
N GLU A 656 13.16 26.81 -12.53
CA GLU A 656 13.98 26.69 -13.75
C GLU A 656 13.35 25.76 -14.80
N ALA A 657 13.73 25.85 -16.07
CA ALA A 657 13.28 24.85 -17.05
C ALA A 657 13.89 23.48 -16.75
N ILE A 658 15.20 23.44 -16.46
CA ILE A 658 15.92 22.25 -16.05
C ILE A 658 16.56 22.49 -14.69
N LYS A 659 16.25 21.64 -13.73
CA LYS A 659 16.89 21.59 -12.41
C LYS A 659 17.57 20.24 -12.20
N VAL A 660 18.87 20.25 -11.93
CA VAL A 660 19.64 19.04 -11.59
C VAL A 660 20.30 19.19 -10.22
N SER A 661 20.07 18.23 -9.35
CA SER A 661 20.79 18.10 -8.08
C SER A 661 21.73 16.90 -8.13
N LEU A 662 23.00 17.14 -7.86
CA LEU A 662 24.09 16.17 -7.89
C LEU A 662 24.46 15.83 -6.45
N SER A 663 23.97 14.69 -5.97
CA SER A 663 24.42 14.10 -4.71
C SER A 663 25.63 13.16 -4.91
N ASP A 664 25.92 12.79 -6.15
CA ASP A 664 27.04 11.91 -6.54
C ASP A 664 27.60 12.30 -7.93
N THR A 665 28.66 11.61 -8.36
CA THR A 665 29.53 11.85 -9.53
C THR A 665 28.97 11.37 -10.89
N GLY A 666 27.65 11.22 -11.03
CA GLY A 666 27.03 10.75 -12.28
C GLY A 666 27.26 11.69 -13.48
N ASP A 667 27.17 11.14 -14.69
CA ASP A 667 27.38 11.82 -15.97
C ASP A 667 26.14 12.61 -16.38
N VAL A 668 26.28 13.93 -16.53
CA VAL A 668 25.17 14.83 -16.89
C VAL A 668 25.53 15.62 -18.13
N LYS A 669 24.73 15.47 -19.18
CA LYS A 669 24.92 16.16 -20.45
C LYS A 669 23.66 16.91 -20.86
N ILE A 670 23.75 18.23 -20.89
CA ILE A 670 22.69 19.13 -21.39
C ILE A 670 23.21 19.75 -22.69
N THR A 671 22.74 19.26 -23.83
CA THR A 671 23.38 19.56 -25.12
C THR A 671 22.41 19.84 -26.25
N ASP A 672 22.70 20.83 -27.10
CA ASP A 672 21.92 21.10 -28.32
C ASP A 672 20.45 21.47 -28.03
N ASN A 673 20.16 22.07 -26.86
CA ASN A 673 18.81 22.53 -26.52
C ASN A 673 18.61 24.02 -26.83
N THR A 674 17.37 24.43 -27.05
CA THR A 674 16.99 25.85 -27.23
C THR A 674 16.08 26.30 -26.08
N PHE A 675 16.43 27.43 -25.44
CA PHE A 675 15.66 28.08 -24.38
C PHE A 675 15.25 29.47 -24.85
N LYS A 676 13.96 29.69 -25.08
CA LYS A 676 13.47 30.89 -25.77
C LYS A 676 12.30 31.54 -25.03
N TYR A 677 12.41 32.84 -24.74
CA TYR A 677 11.33 33.63 -24.15
C TYR A 677 10.79 33.07 -22.82
N LEU A 678 11.58 32.28 -22.10
CA LEU A 678 11.19 31.73 -20.82
C LEU A 678 11.15 32.85 -19.77
N LYS A 679 10.17 32.77 -18.88
CA LYS A 679 10.10 33.60 -17.67
C LYS A 679 10.38 32.71 -16.47
N VAL A 680 11.57 32.85 -15.89
CA VAL A 680 12.10 31.99 -14.81
C VAL A 680 12.40 32.80 -13.56
N ASN A 681 12.49 32.14 -12.41
CA ASN A 681 12.84 32.80 -11.14
C ASN A 681 14.34 32.73 -10.81
N SER A 682 15.09 31.79 -11.38
CA SER A 682 16.54 31.69 -11.16
C SER A 682 17.35 31.75 -12.45
N ALA A 683 17.26 30.71 -13.27
CA ALA A 683 17.87 30.64 -14.59
C ALA A 683 17.12 29.58 -15.42
N PRO A 684 17.23 29.56 -16.76
CA PRO A 684 16.69 28.45 -17.55
C PRO A 684 17.23 27.08 -17.11
N VAL A 685 18.51 27.01 -16.74
CA VAL A 685 19.17 25.77 -16.28
C VAL A 685 19.81 26.02 -14.92
N TYR A 686 19.52 25.17 -13.94
CA TYR A 686 20.15 25.20 -12.61
C TYR A 686 20.74 23.84 -12.25
N LEU A 687 21.99 23.84 -11.78
CA LEU A 687 22.65 22.67 -11.24
C LEU A 687 23.21 22.96 -9.86
N SER A 688 23.11 21.98 -8.97
CA SER A 688 23.61 22.06 -7.58
C SER A 688 24.40 20.82 -7.21
N GLY A 689 25.53 20.99 -6.53
CA GLY A 689 26.41 19.89 -6.08
C GLY A 689 27.77 19.89 -6.78
N VAL A 690 28.57 18.84 -6.60
CA VAL A 690 29.93 18.73 -7.16
C VAL A 690 29.98 17.56 -8.13
N SER A 691 30.33 17.79 -9.39
CA SER A 691 30.67 16.71 -10.32
C SER A 691 31.69 17.16 -11.37
N SER A 692 32.53 16.23 -11.81
CA SER A 692 33.58 16.44 -12.84
C SER A 692 33.13 16.05 -14.26
N THR A 693 31.96 15.45 -14.39
CA THR A 693 31.46 14.86 -15.64
C THR A 693 30.36 15.69 -16.30
N VAL A 694 29.95 16.80 -15.67
CA VAL A 694 28.89 17.67 -16.20
C VAL A 694 29.34 18.38 -17.47
N LYS A 695 28.51 18.33 -18.52
CA LYS A 695 28.70 19.08 -19.76
C LYS A 695 27.42 19.84 -20.14
N ILE A 696 27.55 21.14 -20.33
CA ILE A 696 26.49 22.03 -20.83
C ILE A 696 27.01 22.68 -22.09
N GLN A 697 26.59 22.18 -23.25
CA GLN A 697 27.23 22.53 -24.51
C GLN A 697 26.26 22.73 -25.68
N ARG A 698 26.61 23.63 -26.60
CA ARG A 698 25.83 23.89 -27.83
C ARG A 698 24.35 24.23 -27.58
N ASN A 699 24.02 24.77 -26.41
CA ASN A 699 22.66 25.24 -26.13
C ASN A 699 22.49 26.68 -26.59
N THR A 700 21.28 27.03 -27.04
CA THR A 700 20.90 28.41 -27.41
C THR A 700 19.98 28.98 -26.35
N PHE A 701 20.31 30.15 -25.82
CA PHE A 701 19.49 30.91 -24.87
C PHE A 701 19.06 32.22 -25.53
N GLU A 702 17.77 32.38 -25.83
CA GLU A 702 17.22 33.53 -26.55
C GLU A 702 16.22 34.29 -25.67
N ASP A 703 16.55 35.53 -25.31
CA ASP A 703 15.63 36.50 -24.69
C ASP A 703 14.81 35.92 -23.51
N ASN A 704 15.45 35.10 -22.68
CA ASN A 704 14.89 34.61 -21.43
C ASN A 704 14.93 35.71 -20.38
N THR A 705 13.88 35.82 -19.58
CA THR A 705 13.66 36.91 -18.63
C THR A 705 13.41 36.38 -17.22
N GLY A 706 13.64 37.24 -16.24
CA GLY A 706 13.53 36.88 -14.82
C GLY A 706 14.74 36.10 -14.30
N GLY A 707 14.88 36.09 -12.98
CA GLY A 707 15.94 35.38 -12.27
C GLY A 707 17.30 36.06 -12.19
N SER A 708 18.26 35.33 -11.62
CA SER A 708 19.61 35.77 -11.29
C SER A 708 20.64 35.48 -12.40
N ALA A 709 20.32 34.62 -13.37
CA ALA A 709 21.17 34.36 -14.52
C ALA A 709 20.34 34.12 -15.79
N ARG A 710 20.87 34.54 -16.95
CA ARG A 710 20.15 34.46 -18.24
C ARG A 710 20.19 33.10 -18.90
N ALA A 711 21.15 32.25 -18.52
CA ALA A 711 21.32 30.93 -19.12
C ALA A 711 21.47 29.84 -18.07
N VAL A 712 22.56 29.86 -17.30
CA VAL A 712 22.89 28.78 -16.36
C VAL A 712 23.28 29.34 -15.00
N ARG A 713 22.72 28.73 -13.95
CA ARG A 713 23.19 28.93 -12.58
C ARG A 713 23.73 27.61 -12.03
N LEU A 714 24.91 27.69 -11.45
CA LEU A 714 25.55 26.62 -10.70
C LEU A 714 25.51 26.98 -9.21
N SER A 715 25.56 25.96 -8.37
CA SER A 715 25.79 26.13 -6.94
C SER A 715 26.70 25.03 -6.43
N SER A 716 27.78 25.43 -5.77
CA SER A 716 28.74 24.55 -5.09
C SER A 716 29.67 23.77 -6.03
N PHE A 717 30.01 24.32 -7.20
CA PHE A 717 30.93 23.67 -8.16
C PHE A 717 32.41 24.08 -7.99
N GLY A 718 32.68 25.26 -7.43
CA GLY A 718 34.03 25.71 -7.08
C GLY A 718 34.84 26.25 -8.27
N LEU A 719 35.83 27.10 -7.98
CA LEU A 719 36.49 28.00 -8.95
C LEU A 719 37.36 27.31 -10.03
N GLY A 720 37.72 26.02 -9.89
CA GLY A 720 38.77 25.39 -10.71
C GLY A 720 38.29 24.43 -11.80
N ARG A 721 37.00 24.40 -12.13
CA ARG A 721 36.40 23.37 -13.02
C ARG A 721 35.29 23.90 -13.94
N ILE A 722 35.00 25.19 -13.92
CA ILE A 722 33.80 25.73 -14.59
C ILE A 722 34.00 25.84 -16.10
N GLU A 723 35.23 26.08 -16.55
CA GLU A 723 35.59 26.16 -17.97
C GLU A 723 35.40 24.81 -18.69
N ASP A 724 35.57 23.69 -17.99
CA ASP A 724 35.33 22.36 -18.55
C ASP A 724 33.84 22.03 -18.69
N ILE A 725 32.95 22.75 -18.01
CA ILE A 725 31.51 22.48 -18.03
C ILE A 725 30.87 23.09 -19.29
N PHE A 726 31.30 24.28 -19.68
CA PHE A 726 30.66 25.08 -20.73
C PHE A 726 31.39 24.99 -22.07
N PHE A 727 30.67 24.63 -23.13
CA PHE A 727 31.26 24.55 -24.47
C PHE A 727 30.31 25.00 -25.58
N SER A 728 30.70 26.01 -26.37
CA SER A 728 29.98 26.45 -27.57
C SER A 728 28.49 26.78 -27.39
N ASN A 729 28.08 27.27 -26.21
CA ASN A 729 26.72 27.77 -26.01
C ASN A 729 26.54 29.17 -26.63
N LYS A 730 25.29 29.55 -26.90
CA LYS A 730 24.89 30.79 -27.57
C LYS A 730 23.88 31.57 -26.72
N LEU A 731 24.02 32.88 -26.64
CA LEU A 731 23.13 33.83 -25.97
C LEU A 731 22.66 34.93 -26.92
N ILE A 732 21.39 34.89 -27.28
CA ILE A 732 20.74 35.87 -28.15
C ILE A 732 19.93 36.85 -27.28
N LYS A 733 20.22 38.15 -27.39
CA LYS A 733 19.52 39.25 -26.69
C LYS A 733 18.98 40.27 -27.69
N THR A 734 17.82 39.99 -28.28
CA THR A 734 17.20 40.93 -29.23
C THR A 734 16.09 41.77 -28.61
N ARG A 735 15.44 41.26 -27.56
CA ARG A 735 14.27 41.87 -26.92
C ARG A 735 14.48 42.16 -25.44
N ASP A 736 15.26 41.35 -24.73
CA ASP A 736 15.58 41.58 -23.31
C ASP A 736 16.75 42.55 -23.13
N VAL A 737 16.39 43.84 -23.19
CA VAL A 737 17.25 45.01 -23.00
C VAL A 737 17.31 45.50 -21.54
N GLY A 738 16.95 44.65 -20.56
CA GLY A 738 17.03 44.98 -19.13
C GLY A 738 18.46 45.23 -18.62
N PRO A 739 18.63 45.59 -17.32
CA PRO A 739 19.95 45.74 -16.72
C PRO A 739 20.80 44.47 -16.85
N TYR A 740 22.11 44.63 -16.64
CA TYR A 740 23.02 43.50 -16.69
C TYR A 740 22.61 42.42 -15.69
N ILE A 741 22.40 41.22 -16.24
CA ILE A 741 22.22 39.98 -15.50
C ILE A 741 23.25 39.02 -16.08
N PRO A 742 24.11 38.39 -15.25
CA PRO A 742 25.07 37.41 -15.70
C PRO A 742 24.40 36.32 -16.56
N ALA A 743 25.11 35.84 -17.57
CA ALA A 743 24.67 34.70 -18.33
C ALA A 743 24.93 33.39 -17.57
N TYR A 744 26.11 33.26 -16.96
CA TYR A 744 26.51 32.13 -16.13
C TYR A 744 26.90 32.59 -14.73
N THR A 745 26.44 31.88 -13.70
CA THR A 745 26.87 32.11 -12.32
C THR A 745 27.20 30.82 -11.59
N ASP A 746 28.15 30.84 -10.65
CA ASP A 746 28.27 29.85 -9.55
C ASP A 746 28.20 30.61 -8.22
N GLY A 747 27.13 30.38 -7.45
CA GLY A 747 26.84 31.22 -6.28
C GLY A 747 26.64 32.68 -6.68
N THR A 748 27.54 33.56 -6.24
CA THR A 748 27.56 35.01 -6.57
C THR A 748 28.58 35.37 -7.65
N THR A 749 29.42 34.43 -8.10
CA THR A 749 30.48 34.69 -9.08
C THR A 749 29.95 34.61 -10.51
N ASP A 750 30.37 35.55 -11.35
CA ASP A 750 29.95 35.70 -12.75
C ASP A 750 30.96 35.04 -13.70
N TYR A 751 30.49 34.09 -14.53
CA TYR A 751 31.29 33.36 -15.52
C TYR A 751 30.87 33.66 -16.96
N SER A 752 30.22 34.80 -17.19
CA SER A 752 29.69 35.15 -18.51
C SER A 752 30.77 35.30 -19.59
N TYR A 753 32.04 35.41 -19.21
CA TYR A 753 33.19 35.40 -20.14
C TYR A 753 33.34 34.08 -20.92
N LEU A 754 32.70 33.00 -20.46
CA LEU A 754 32.68 31.69 -21.14
C LEU A 754 31.68 31.64 -22.29
N ILE A 755 30.85 32.67 -22.48
CA ILE A 755 30.02 32.78 -23.68
C ILE A 755 30.89 33.25 -24.84
N PRO A 756 30.92 32.50 -25.97
CA PRO A 756 31.75 32.85 -27.12
C PRO A 756 31.34 34.15 -27.82
N GLU A 757 30.12 34.65 -27.61
CA GLU A 757 29.53 35.72 -28.42
C GLU A 757 29.92 37.14 -27.99
N ASN A 758 30.14 37.97 -29.01
CA ASN A 758 31.07 39.11 -29.01
C ASN A 758 30.59 40.40 -28.33
N ILE A 759 29.35 40.44 -27.81
CA ILE A 759 28.78 41.71 -27.34
C ILE A 759 29.49 42.21 -26.06
N ASN A 760 29.97 41.30 -25.22
CA ASN A 760 30.63 41.64 -23.94
C ASN A 760 32.09 41.17 -23.85
N ARG A 761 32.69 40.61 -24.90
CA ARG A 761 34.06 40.08 -24.87
C ARG A 761 34.93 40.77 -25.91
N ARG A 762 36.08 41.29 -25.47
CA ARG A 762 37.09 41.87 -26.36
C ARG A 762 38.45 41.26 -26.05
N THR A 763 39.22 40.94 -27.08
CA THR A 763 40.56 40.37 -26.92
C THR A 763 41.61 41.42 -27.26
N VAL A 764 42.60 41.61 -26.41
CA VAL A 764 43.75 42.50 -26.67
C VAL A 764 45.00 41.65 -26.86
N VAL A 765 45.70 41.84 -27.98
CA VAL A 765 46.94 41.10 -28.31
C VAL A 765 48.05 42.09 -28.71
N LYS A 766 49.22 42.00 -28.08
CA LYS A 766 50.38 42.86 -28.40
C LYS A 766 51.05 42.39 -29.71
N GLY A 767 51.11 43.27 -30.71
CA GLY A 767 51.98 43.13 -31.88
C GLY A 767 51.42 42.32 -33.06
N ALA A 768 50.18 41.86 -33.03
CA ALA A 768 49.50 41.25 -34.17
C ALA A 768 48.63 42.27 -34.91
N THR A 769 48.51 42.15 -36.23
CA THR A 769 47.52 42.93 -36.99
C THR A 769 46.13 42.51 -36.54
N PRO A 770 45.29 43.43 -36.04
CA PRO A 770 43.98 43.09 -35.51
C PRO A 770 43.09 42.50 -36.62
N THR A 771 42.51 41.32 -36.37
CA THR A 771 41.29 40.86 -37.07
C THR A 771 40.08 41.59 -36.47
N GLU A 772 38.88 41.52 -37.07
CA GLU A 772 37.68 42.31 -36.71
C GLU A 772 37.28 42.33 -35.21
N GLU A 773 37.87 41.47 -34.36
CA GLU A 773 37.48 41.29 -32.94
C GLU A 773 38.69 41.18 -31.98
N VAL A 774 39.90 41.49 -32.47
CA VAL A 774 41.13 41.58 -31.66
C VAL A 774 41.59 43.03 -31.70
N PHE A 775 41.92 43.61 -30.56
CA PHE A 775 42.35 45.00 -30.42
C PHE A 775 43.84 45.06 -30.12
N ALA A 776 44.53 46.07 -30.66
CA ALA A 776 45.96 46.23 -30.40
C ALA A 776 46.22 46.81 -29.00
N SER A 777 45.21 47.46 -28.40
CA SER A 777 45.30 48.06 -27.07
C SER A 777 43.95 48.06 -26.32
N LEU A 778 44.00 48.24 -24.99
CA LEU A 778 42.81 48.35 -24.14
C LEU A 778 41.96 49.60 -24.46
N PRO A 779 42.53 50.79 -24.73
CA PRO A 779 41.75 51.95 -25.19
C PRO A 779 41.00 51.70 -26.51
N GLU A 780 41.61 51.00 -27.48
CA GLU A 780 40.92 50.60 -28.71
C GLU A 780 39.79 49.60 -28.45
N ALA A 781 40.00 48.68 -27.50
CA ALA A 781 38.95 47.77 -27.06
C ALA A 781 37.79 48.51 -26.38
N VAL A 782 37.99 49.68 -25.78
CA VAL A 782 36.88 50.42 -25.12
C VAL A 782 36.25 51.47 -26.04
N GLY A 783 37.03 52.13 -26.89
CA GLY A 783 36.67 53.34 -27.64
C GLY A 783 35.59 53.22 -28.71
N GLY A 784 35.02 52.03 -28.93
CA GLY A 784 33.96 51.76 -29.91
C GLY A 784 32.64 51.25 -29.31
N LEU A 785 32.47 51.30 -27.98
CA LEU A 785 31.24 50.86 -27.33
C LEU A 785 30.19 51.99 -27.34
N SER A 786 28.96 51.68 -27.75
CA SER A 786 27.83 52.59 -27.59
C SER A 786 27.44 52.70 -26.11
N ASN A 787 26.96 53.88 -25.67
CA ASN A 787 26.52 54.21 -24.30
C ASN A 787 25.26 53.42 -23.83
N HIS A 788 25.23 52.10 -24.01
CA HIS A 788 24.18 51.24 -23.46
C HIS A 788 24.59 50.82 -22.04
N GLY A 789 23.84 51.32 -21.06
CA GLY A 789 24.22 51.32 -19.64
C GLY A 789 24.52 49.96 -18.99
N ASN A 790 25.16 50.01 -17.82
CA ASN A 790 25.39 48.96 -16.81
C ASN A 790 25.91 47.57 -17.27
N GLN A 791 26.30 47.36 -18.53
CA GLN A 791 26.82 46.08 -19.02
C GLN A 791 28.26 45.82 -18.55
N LYS A 792 28.54 44.59 -18.11
CA LYS A 792 29.90 44.13 -17.77
C LYS A 792 30.67 43.81 -19.06
N LEU A 793 31.85 44.40 -19.22
CA LEU A 793 32.76 44.16 -20.34
C LEU A 793 33.91 43.27 -19.87
N PHE A 794 34.11 42.13 -20.54
CA PHE A 794 35.20 41.20 -20.28
C PHE A 794 36.32 41.44 -21.30
N ILE A 795 37.50 41.82 -20.83
CA ILE A 795 38.67 41.98 -21.70
C ILE A 795 39.66 40.86 -21.40
N ASN A 796 39.94 40.04 -22.43
CA ASN A 796 40.97 39.01 -22.37
C ASN A 796 42.27 39.56 -22.95
N ILE A 797 43.34 39.58 -22.17
CA ILE A 797 44.64 40.07 -22.63
C ILE A 797 45.58 38.89 -22.87
N VAL A 798 46.02 38.71 -24.10
CA VAL A 798 46.89 37.58 -24.49
C VAL A 798 48.26 38.10 -24.88
N GLY A 799 49.31 37.63 -24.19
CA GLY A 799 50.71 37.77 -24.62
C GLY A 799 51.51 38.94 -24.04
N GLY A 800 51.31 39.34 -22.78
CA GLY A 800 52.14 40.35 -22.11
C GLY A 800 52.84 39.83 -20.85
N THR A 801 54.16 39.71 -20.86
CA THR A 801 54.99 39.51 -19.64
C THR A 801 55.31 40.81 -18.91
N GLU A 802 54.86 41.95 -19.43
CA GLU A 802 55.07 43.28 -18.85
C GLU A 802 53.80 43.79 -18.20
N VAL A 803 53.98 44.47 -17.07
CA VAL A 803 52.94 45.18 -16.33
C VAL A 803 52.23 46.16 -17.27
N HIS A 804 50.91 46.08 -17.37
CA HIS A 804 50.11 47.12 -18.01
C HIS A 804 50.08 48.35 -17.09
N GLU A 805 50.73 49.44 -17.49
CA GLU A 805 50.39 50.76 -16.96
C GLU A 805 49.00 51.13 -17.47
N THR A 806 48.07 51.36 -16.54
CA THR A 806 46.75 51.89 -16.85
C THR A 806 46.90 53.30 -17.41
N SER A 807 46.77 53.46 -18.72
CA SER A 807 46.44 54.76 -19.30
C SER A 807 45.04 55.15 -18.84
N THR A 808 44.86 56.40 -18.42
CA THR A 808 43.58 56.95 -17.96
C THR A 808 42.49 56.71 -19.01
N ILE A 809 41.43 56.00 -18.63
CA ILE A 809 40.24 55.83 -19.46
C ILE A 809 39.32 57.00 -19.12
N ASP A 810 39.21 58.00 -19.99
CA ASP A 810 38.44 59.25 -19.75
C ASP A 810 36.91 59.06 -19.83
N GLN A 811 36.40 57.83 -19.81
CA GLN A 811 34.97 57.52 -19.80
C GLN A 811 34.58 56.86 -18.47
N PRO A 812 33.41 57.20 -17.88
CA PRO A 812 32.92 56.53 -16.67
C PRO A 812 32.91 55.03 -16.92
N LEU A 813 33.71 54.31 -16.13
CA LEU A 813 34.07 52.92 -16.40
C LEU A 813 32.80 52.07 -16.50
N LEU A 814 32.66 51.36 -17.61
CA LEU A 814 31.89 50.12 -17.67
C LEU A 814 32.35 49.20 -16.53
N ASN A 815 31.49 48.30 -16.04
CA ASN A 815 31.94 47.24 -15.13
C ASN A 815 32.96 46.36 -15.89
N LEU A 816 34.24 46.71 -15.82
CA LEU A 816 35.32 46.10 -16.58
C LEU A 816 35.94 44.97 -15.75
N GLU A 817 36.02 43.78 -16.33
CA GLU A 817 36.76 42.66 -15.75
C GLU A 817 37.82 42.19 -16.74
N ILE A 818 39.08 42.22 -16.30
CA ILE A 818 40.22 41.75 -17.09
C ILE A 818 40.51 40.32 -16.67
N VAL A 819 40.49 39.40 -17.65
CA VAL A 819 40.76 37.97 -17.43
C VAL A 819 42.08 37.65 -18.13
N GLY A 820 43.05 37.05 -17.43
CA GLY A 820 44.28 36.52 -18.04
C GLY A 820 45.61 37.25 -17.78
N VAL A 821 45.73 38.10 -16.74
CA VAL A 821 47.02 38.74 -16.37
C VAL A 821 47.34 38.50 -14.89
N GLU A 822 48.59 38.13 -14.55
CA GLU A 822 49.10 38.30 -13.19
C GLU A 822 49.21 39.82 -12.88
N HIS A 823 48.39 40.34 -11.99
CA HIS A 823 48.46 41.75 -11.58
C HIS A 823 49.79 42.05 -10.85
N ARG A 824 50.35 43.26 -11.06
CA ARG A 824 51.58 43.70 -10.38
C ARG A 824 51.42 43.73 -8.85
N GLU A 825 50.21 44.01 -8.38
CA GLU A 825 49.87 44.05 -6.95
C GLU A 825 49.94 42.66 -6.32
N ASP A 826 49.60 41.59 -7.03
CA ASP A 826 49.76 40.19 -6.55
C ASP A 826 51.23 39.78 -6.39
N LYS A 827 52.15 40.42 -7.14
CA LYS A 827 53.61 40.23 -6.97
C LYS A 827 54.18 41.09 -5.84
N LEU A 828 53.54 42.20 -5.49
CA LEU A 828 53.94 43.07 -4.38
C LEU A 828 53.32 42.62 -3.04
N ALA A 829 52.15 41.97 -3.06
CA ALA A 829 51.42 41.51 -1.88
C ALA A 829 51.88 40.15 -1.32
N LYS A 830 52.66 39.35 -2.07
CA LYS A 830 53.24 38.07 -1.58
C LYS A 830 54.37 38.22 -0.55
N LYS A 831 54.53 39.39 0.07
CA LYS A 831 55.59 39.64 1.05
C LYS A 831 55.17 40.01 2.46
N ASP A 832 53.89 40.24 2.76
CA ASP A 832 53.46 40.42 4.15
C ASP A 832 52.04 39.86 4.37
N ASP A 833 51.92 39.04 5.41
CA ASP A 833 50.67 38.41 5.86
C ASP A 833 49.65 39.47 6.32
N GLN A 834 48.73 39.92 5.44
CA GLN A 834 47.30 40.22 5.71
C GLN A 834 46.59 40.59 4.38
N PRO A 835 45.31 40.18 4.15
CA PRO A 835 44.57 40.62 2.98
C PRO A 835 44.06 42.06 3.18
N GLN A 836 44.60 43.02 2.42
CA GLN A 836 44.01 44.35 2.24
C GLN A 836 43.63 44.56 0.78
N PHE A 837 42.38 44.27 0.42
CA PHE A 837 41.63 45.05 -0.56
C PHE A 837 40.17 45.12 -0.10
N GLN A 838 39.77 46.31 0.35
CA GLN A 838 38.38 46.74 0.37
C GLN A 838 38.04 47.20 -1.06
N TYR A 839 36.89 46.78 -1.57
CA TYR A 839 36.28 47.39 -2.75
C TYR A 839 36.02 48.87 -2.44
N GLU A 840 36.75 49.80 -3.06
CA GLU A 840 36.30 51.19 -3.14
C GLU A 840 35.24 51.27 -4.24
N GLU A 841 33.98 51.39 -3.82
CA GLU A 841 32.91 51.99 -4.63
C GLU A 841 33.37 53.37 -5.08
N VAL A 842 33.70 53.53 -6.37
CA VAL A 842 33.80 54.86 -6.98
C VAL A 842 32.38 55.33 -7.25
N LEU A 843 31.76 55.91 -6.21
CA LEU A 843 30.61 56.81 -6.35
C LEU A 843 31.03 58.06 -7.14
N ARG A 844 30.42 58.26 -8.30
CA ARG A 844 29.78 59.54 -8.67
C ARG A 844 28.67 59.32 -9.69
#